data_AF-A0AAP0S362-F1
#
_entry.id   AF-A0AAP0S362-F1
#
_cell.length_a   1.000
_cell.length_b   1.000
_cell.length_c   1.000
_cell.angle_alpha   90.00
_cell.angle_beta   90.00
_cell.angle_gamma   90.00
#
_symmetry.space_group_name_H-M   'P 1'
#
loop_
_entity.id
_entity.type
_entity.pdbx_description
1 polymer ?
#
loop_
_entity_poly.entity_id
_entity_poly.type
_entity_poly.pdbx_seq_one_letter_code
_entity_poly.pdbx_strand_id
1 'polypeptide(L)'
;MAKLLIFVTIIPLLTLLCSSFSLENPTDRRILVLLDDFAIKSSHSLFFKSLQTRGYELDFKLADDPKIGLQRYGQYLYDGLIIFSPTIERFGGSIDLAAILDFVDSGHDLILGADASASDLIREIATECGVDFDEDPAAMVIDHTSYAVSDTEGDHTLIASDDFIQSDVILGREKIKASQTFLAPVLFQGIGHSLNPANSLVLKVLSASPSAYSANPKSKLSNPPPLSGSSISLVSVVQARNNARILISGSLSMFGNRYVVKFMKNLSCDYSHEKSGNEQFLAELSKWVFHERGFLKAVNVSHHKAGDADEPAMYRINDDLEYSVEIYEWSGTSWEPYVADDVQVQFYMMSPYVLKTLSTDQKGLYYTAFKVPDVYGVFQFKIEYQRLGYSSLSLSKQIPVRPFRHNEYERFLPAAYPYYGAAFSMGFTIRETTMISFNEQYHKKKVVFIMGSTGSGKSRLSIDLAIHFQSEIINSDKIQVYKGLDITTNKVSASEQQGVPHHLLGDFDPNSDFTANDFCHHALSSVERILESERVPIIVGGSNTYIEALVEDPSIDFRSKYDCCFIWLDVSLPILHSFVSKRVDQMVRAGLVDEVRGIFVPDADYTRGIRRAIGVPEMDEYFQAEMNDDDDKEKRDKLLDAAIEEIKANTCKLASCQRGKIERLRNELGWLMHRIDATIVFEKRGEKGESNKEVEVAWENFVKKPCLEIVADFLKENEKVIALEALLSNSMVLKEEEKVVAPEILISNPMALKEDEKVVAPEILISNAMALKEDEKVAAPEKNLISNPMAQPSEGLQVGT
;
A
#
# COMPACT_ATOMS: atom_id res chain seq x y z
N MET A 1 -38.82 28.79 -6.52
CA MET A 1 -38.42 30.21 -6.67
C MET A 1 -36.96 30.44 -6.29
N ALA A 2 -36.60 30.85 -5.06
CA ALA A 2 -35.26 31.37 -4.74
C ALA A 2 -34.05 30.54 -5.25
N LYS A 3 -34.00 29.22 -4.98
CA LYS A 3 -32.91 28.35 -5.46
C LYS A 3 -32.78 28.29 -7.00
N LEU A 4 -33.86 28.49 -7.74
CA LEU A 4 -33.85 28.52 -9.21
C LEU A 4 -33.28 29.84 -9.73
N LEU A 5 -33.61 30.96 -9.08
CA LEU A 5 -33.08 32.28 -9.43
C LEU A 5 -31.55 32.32 -9.30
N ILE A 6 -31.02 31.73 -8.23
CA ILE A 6 -29.58 31.64 -7.95
C ILE A 6 -28.86 30.86 -9.08
N PHE A 7 -29.39 29.71 -9.51
CA PHE A 7 -28.83 28.97 -10.65
C PHE A 7 -28.86 29.77 -11.96
N VAL A 8 -29.98 30.44 -12.24
CA VAL A 8 -30.15 31.28 -13.45
C VAL A 8 -29.23 32.51 -13.45
N THR A 9 -28.79 33.00 -12.28
CA THR A 9 -27.77 34.06 -12.20
C THR A 9 -26.32 33.55 -12.20
N ILE A 10 -26.06 32.35 -11.66
CA ILE A 10 -24.69 31.80 -11.61
C ILE A 10 -24.23 31.31 -12.99
N ILE A 11 -25.10 30.66 -13.78
CA ILE A 11 -24.73 30.16 -15.11
C ILE A 11 -24.18 31.26 -16.05
N PRO A 12 -24.86 32.41 -16.27
CA PRO A 12 -24.32 33.46 -17.13
C PRO A 12 -23.07 34.13 -16.55
N LEU A 13 -22.97 34.25 -15.22
CA LEU A 13 -21.77 34.76 -14.55
C LEU A 13 -20.58 33.80 -14.74
N LEU A 14 -20.82 32.49 -14.70
CA LEU A 14 -19.80 31.47 -14.96
C LEU A 14 -19.37 31.49 -16.43
N THR A 15 -20.28 31.68 -17.38
CA THR A 15 -19.88 31.87 -18.80
C THR A 15 -19.09 33.16 -19.01
N LEU A 16 -19.36 34.23 -18.25
CA LEU A 16 -18.59 35.48 -18.31
C LEU A 16 -17.18 35.33 -17.73
N LEU A 17 -17.03 34.48 -16.70
CA LEU A 17 -15.75 34.07 -16.13
C LEU A 17 -14.98 33.16 -17.11
N CYS A 18 -15.65 32.20 -17.76
CA CYS A 18 -15.05 31.38 -18.82
C CYS A 18 -14.60 32.22 -20.02
N SER A 19 -15.27 33.33 -20.35
CA SER A 19 -14.83 34.28 -21.40
C SER A 19 -13.81 35.32 -20.93
N SER A 20 -13.38 35.29 -19.66
CA SER A 20 -12.26 36.12 -19.15
C SER A 20 -11.02 35.30 -18.79
N PHE A 21 -11.07 33.98 -18.89
CA PHE A 21 -9.92 33.23 -19.41
C PHE A 21 -9.75 33.60 -20.88
N SER A 22 -8.79 34.49 -21.17
CA SER A 22 -8.20 34.48 -22.50
C SER A 22 -7.63 33.09 -22.74
N LEU A 23 -7.88 32.50 -23.91
CA LEU A 23 -6.99 31.46 -24.40
C LEU A 23 -5.58 32.06 -24.47
N GLU A 24 -4.56 31.25 -24.19
CA GLU A 24 -3.16 31.60 -24.46
C GLU A 24 -2.94 31.59 -25.97
N ASN A 25 -3.46 32.61 -26.66
CA ASN A 25 -3.16 32.90 -28.05
C ASN A 25 -1.75 33.53 -28.08
N PRO A 26 -0.71 32.85 -28.59
CA PRO A 26 0.65 33.42 -28.59
C PRO A 26 0.81 34.62 -29.55
N THR A 27 -0.25 35.01 -30.26
CA THR A 27 -0.29 36.15 -31.19
C THR A 27 -0.49 37.51 -30.50
N ASP A 28 -1.12 37.54 -29.31
CA ASP A 28 -1.37 38.78 -28.53
C ASP A 28 -0.25 39.05 -27.51
N ARG A 29 0.99 38.64 -27.83
CA ARG A 29 2.19 38.87 -27.01
C ARG A 29 2.66 40.32 -27.08
N ARG A 30 3.09 40.85 -25.93
CA ARG A 30 3.53 42.24 -25.73
C ARG A 30 5.05 42.30 -25.61
N ILE A 31 5.72 43.00 -26.54
CA ILE A 31 7.18 43.00 -26.64
C ILE A 31 7.72 44.39 -26.28
N LEU A 32 8.72 44.43 -25.39
CA LEU A 32 9.48 45.65 -25.10
C LEU A 32 10.65 45.78 -26.08
N VAL A 33 10.76 46.93 -26.74
CA VAL A 33 11.88 47.28 -27.63
C VAL A 33 12.68 48.43 -27.01
N LEU A 34 13.91 48.12 -26.61
CA LEU A 34 14.89 49.09 -26.13
C LEU A 34 15.78 49.56 -27.31
N LEU A 35 15.94 50.87 -27.43
CA LEU A 35 16.72 51.54 -28.48
C LEU A 35 17.73 52.51 -27.87
N ASP A 36 18.91 52.67 -28.50
CA ASP A 36 19.80 53.82 -28.22
C ASP A 36 19.16 55.14 -28.69
N ASP A 37 18.55 55.15 -29.88
CA ASP A 37 17.87 56.31 -30.48
C ASP A 37 16.57 55.89 -31.18
N PHE A 38 15.52 56.70 -31.08
CA PHE A 38 14.30 56.56 -31.89
C PHE A 38 14.57 56.62 -33.40
N ALA A 39 15.71 57.15 -33.86
CA ALA A 39 16.17 56.99 -35.25
C ALA A 39 16.19 55.51 -35.68
N ILE A 40 16.60 54.59 -34.80
CA ILE A 40 16.65 53.13 -35.03
C ILE A 40 15.27 52.59 -35.45
N LYS A 41 14.19 53.09 -34.82
CA LYS A 41 12.79 52.72 -35.16
C LYS A 41 12.43 53.02 -36.62
N SER A 42 12.99 54.07 -37.19
CA SER A 42 12.78 54.44 -38.59
C SER A 42 13.66 53.62 -39.54
N SER A 43 14.94 53.44 -39.22
CA SER A 43 15.90 52.72 -40.05
C SER A 43 15.70 51.19 -40.05
N HIS A 44 14.92 50.66 -39.10
CA HIS A 44 14.58 49.23 -38.97
C HIS A 44 13.07 48.96 -39.19
N SER A 45 12.34 49.92 -39.77
CA SER A 45 10.88 49.87 -39.88
C SER A 45 10.31 48.62 -40.59
N LEU A 46 11.07 47.99 -41.49
CA LEU A 46 10.60 46.77 -42.19
C LEU A 46 10.54 45.56 -41.25
N PHE A 47 11.55 45.37 -40.40
CA PHE A 47 11.56 44.31 -39.39
C PHE A 47 10.44 44.50 -38.36
N PHE A 48 10.29 45.71 -37.82
CA PHE A 48 9.22 46.01 -36.86
C PHE A 48 7.82 45.89 -37.47
N LYS A 49 7.63 46.23 -38.75
CA LYS A 49 6.37 45.97 -39.47
C LYS A 49 6.08 44.48 -39.62
N SER A 50 7.09 43.63 -39.92
CA SER A 50 6.92 42.17 -40.02
C SER A 50 6.40 41.54 -38.72
N LEU A 51 6.83 42.06 -37.56
CA LEU A 51 6.29 41.67 -36.25
C LEU A 51 4.87 42.21 -36.05
N GLN A 52 4.62 43.50 -36.30
CA GLN A 52 3.28 44.09 -36.15
C GLN A 52 2.23 43.44 -37.06
N THR A 53 2.59 42.99 -38.26
CA THR A 53 1.68 42.24 -39.16
C THR A 53 1.34 40.83 -38.68
N ARG A 54 2.04 40.30 -37.66
CA ARG A 54 1.76 38.99 -37.04
C ARG A 54 0.93 39.08 -35.76
N GLY A 55 0.73 40.27 -35.20
CA GLY A 55 -0.10 40.52 -34.01
C GLY A 55 0.62 41.24 -32.86
N TYR A 56 1.95 41.11 -32.78
CA TYR A 56 2.74 41.58 -31.63
C TYR A 56 2.59 43.08 -31.31
N GLU A 57 2.22 43.40 -30.07
CA GLU A 57 2.23 44.78 -29.56
C GLU A 57 3.66 45.20 -29.21
N LEU A 58 4.25 46.09 -30.03
CA LEU A 58 5.60 46.61 -29.81
C LEU A 58 5.59 47.93 -29.03
N ASP A 59 6.05 47.91 -27.78
CA ASP A 59 6.28 49.09 -26.94
C ASP A 59 7.74 49.56 -27.11
N PHE A 60 7.95 50.83 -27.49
CA PHE A 60 9.27 51.35 -27.87
C PHE A 60 9.78 52.39 -26.87
N LYS A 61 10.93 52.13 -26.25
CA LYS A 61 11.54 53.02 -25.25
C LYS A 61 13.03 53.22 -25.52
N LEU A 62 13.57 54.33 -25.02
CA LEU A 62 15.02 54.55 -25.00
C LEU A 62 15.63 53.75 -23.85
N ALA A 63 16.80 53.16 -24.05
CA ALA A 63 17.49 52.35 -23.04
C ALA A 63 17.71 53.10 -21.71
N ASP A 64 17.87 54.43 -21.75
CA ASP A 64 18.05 55.33 -20.59
C ASP A 64 16.77 55.66 -19.77
N ASP A 65 15.55 55.35 -20.21
CA ASP A 65 14.34 55.90 -19.55
C ASP A 65 14.17 55.37 -18.10
N PRO A 66 14.22 56.24 -17.06
CA PRO A 66 14.11 55.82 -15.66
C PRO A 66 12.73 55.26 -15.27
N LYS A 67 11.76 55.24 -16.19
CA LYS A 67 10.43 54.63 -15.99
C LYS A 67 10.34 53.17 -16.46
N ILE A 68 11.42 52.60 -16.99
CA ILE A 68 11.41 51.20 -17.44
C ILE A 68 11.51 50.25 -16.25
N GLY A 69 10.67 49.22 -16.27
CA GLY A 69 10.80 48.03 -15.45
C GLY A 69 10.12 46.86 -16.17
N LEU A 70 10.72 45.67 -16.11
CA LEU A 70 10.17 44.45 -16.71
C LEU A 70 9.04 43.87 -15.85
N GLN A 71 9.17 43.97 -14.53
CA GLN A 71 8.28 43.37 -13.54
C GLN A 71 7.54 44.44 -12.72
N ARG A 72 6.28 44.16 -12.34
CA ARG A 72 5.49 44.97 -11.42
C ARG A 72 4.67 44.07 -10.51
N TYR A 73 4.81 44.25 -9.19
CA TYR A 73 4.14 43.42 -8.17
C TYR A 73 4.35 41.90 -8.35
N GLY A 74 5.53 41.48 -8.84
CA GLY A 74 5.86 40.07 -9.10
C GLY A 74 5.40 39.51 -10.44
N GLN A 75 4.69 40.28 -11.27
CA GLN A 75 4.26 39.89 -12.61
C GLN A 75 5.09 40.61 -13.68
N TYR A 76 5.49 39.92 -14.75
CA TYR A 76 6.12 40.56 -15.90
C TYR A 76 5.09 41.32 -16.76
N LEU A 77 5.52 42.42 -17.38
CA LEU A 77 4.69 43.33 -18.17
C LEU A 77 4.79 43.11 -19.70
N TYR A 78 5.67 42.19 -20.11
CA TYR A 78 6.06 41.90 -21.49
C TYR A 78 6.44 40.43 -21.59
N ASP A 79 6.15 39.80 -22.73
CA ASP A 79 6.42 38.37 -22.99
C ASP A 79 7.79 38.12 -23.64
N GLY A 80 8.41 39.18 -24.17
CA GLY A 80 9.73 39.16 -24.78
C GLY A 80 10.38 40.54 -24.87
N LEU A 81 11.69 40.56 -25.06
CA LEU A 81 12.55 41.74 -25.01
C LEU A 81 13.43 41.83 -26.26
N ILE A 82 13.50 43.01 -26.88
CA ILE A 82 14.40 43.31 -28.00
C ILE A 82 15.33 44.44 -27.57
N ILE A 83 16.64 44.17 -27.57
CA ILE A 83 17.70 45.09 -27.18
C ILE A 83 18.48 45.50 -28.45
N PHE A 84 18.09 46.63 -29.03
CA PHE A 84 18.80 47.31 -30.13
C PHE A 84 19.47 48.59 -29.61
N SER A 85 20.24 48.41 -28.53
CA SER A 85 20.96 49.46 -27.81
C SER A 85 22.42 49.03 -27.56
N PRO A 86 23.25 48.89 -28.61
CA PRO A 86 24.62 48.38 -28.47
C PRO A 86 25.54 49.31 -27.67
N THR A 87 25.30 50.63 -27.67
CA THR A 87 26.24 51.60 -27.05
C THR A 87 25.99 51.84 -25.55
N ILE A 88 24.94 51.27 -24.97
CA ILE A 88 24.48 51.58 -23.61
C ILE A 88 25.41 50.99 -22.52
N GLU A 89 25.96 51.85 -21.65
CA GLU A 89 26.76 51.38 -20.49
C GLU A 89 25.87 50.87 -19.34
N ARG A 90 24.65 51.41 -19.18
CA ARG A 90 23.68 51.07 -18.11
C ARG A 90 22.25 51.32 -18.58
N PHE A 91 21.33 50.40 -18.32
CA PHE A 91 19.91 50.64 -18.58
C PHE A 91 19.27 51.56 -17.54
N GLY A 92 18.16 52.20 -17.93
CA GLY A 92 17.34 53.05 -17.08
C GLY A 92 16.33 52.26 -16.21
N GLY A 93 16.00 52.85 -15.07
CA GLY A 93 14.88 52.42 -14.23
C GLY A 93 15.24 51.26 -13.31
N SER A 94 14.64 50.09 -13.54
CA SER A 94 14.89 48.85 -12.77
C SER A 94 15.31 47.67 -13.67
N ILE A 95 16.02 47.96 -14.76
CA ILE A 95 16.66 46.93 -15.58
C ILE A 95 18.16 46.93 -15.24
N ASP A 96 18.62 45.80 -14.71
CA ASP A 96 20.03 45.44 -14.51
C ASP A 96 20.31 44.13 -15.27
N LEU A 97 21.58 43.74 -15.43
CA LEU A 97 21.99 42.43 -15.97
C LEU A 97 21.20 41.28 -15.32
N ALA A 98 21.13 41.25 -13.98
CA ALA A 98 20.40 40.24 -13.24
C ALA A 98 18.89 40.21 -13.59
N ALA A 99 18.25 41.37 -13.79
CA ALA A 99 16.84 41.44 -14.15
C ALA A 99 16.54 40.95 -15.58
N ILE A 100 17.53 40.99 -16.48
CA ILE A 100 17.44 40.40 -17.83
C ILE A 100 17.62 38.88 -17.75
N LEU A 101 18.54 38.40 -16.91
CA LEU A 101 18.73 36.97 -16.67
C LEU A 101 17.51 36.34 -15.98
N ASP A 102 16.97 36.95 -14.92
CA ASP A 102 15.72 36.53 -14.25
C ASP A 102 14.52 36.49 -15.22
N PHE A 103 14.50 37.38 -16.22
CA PHE A 103 13.47 37.41 -17.26
C PHE A 103 13.62 36.21 -18.22
N VAL A 104 14.84 35.94 -18.71
CA VAL A 104 15.15 34.76 -19.53
C VAL A 104 14.89 33.45 -18.77
N ASP A 105 15.33 33.33 -17.52
CA ASP A 105 15.15 32.12 -16.69
C ASP A 105 13.67 31.85 -16.36
N SER A 106 12.83 32.88 -16.34
CA SER A 106 11.38 32.72 -16.19
C SER A 106 10.65 32.19 -17.44
N GLY A 107 11.33 32.12 -18.60
CA GLY A 107 10.79 31.55 -19.83
C GLY A 107 10.54 32.55 -20.97
N HIS A 108 10.98 33.80 -20.85
CA HIS A 108 10.71 34.86 -21.83
C HIS A 108 11.79 34.98 -22.92
N ASP A 109 11.37 35.45 -24.11
CA ASP A 109 12.21 35.50 -25.31
C ASP A 109 13.08 36.77 -25.38
N LEU A 110 14.30 36.65 -25.92
CA LEU A 110 15.27 37.76 -25.99
C LEU A 110 15.92 37.87 -27.38
N ILE A 111 15.95 39.09 -27.95
CA ILE A 111 16.74 39.42 -29.14
C ILE A 111 17.77 40.49 -28.79
N LEU A 112 19.05 40.20 -29.01
CA LEU A 112 20.18 41.09 -28.77
C LEU A 112 20.86 41.47 -30.10
N GLY A 113 20.87 42.76 -30.43
CA GLY A 113 21.55 43.32 -31.60
C GLY A 113 22.79 44.10 -31.19
N ALA A 114 23.95 43.46 -31.22
CA ALA A 114 25.26 44.10 -31.01
C ALA A 114 25.82 44.70 -32.31
N ASP A 115 26.90 45.46 -32.22
CA ASP A 115 27.66 46.00 -33.36
C ASP A 115 29.13 46.21 -32.91
N ALA A 116 30.01 46.70 -33.78
CA ALA A 116 31.39 47.13 -33.45
C ALA A 116 31.45 48.42 -32.58
N SER A 117 30.43 48.63 -31.76
CA SER A 117 30.33 49.63 -30.70
C SER A 117 29.65 49.05 -29.44
N ALA A 118 29.54 47.72 -29.34
CA ALA A 118 28.97 47.00 -28.21
C ALA A 118 29.73 47.28 -26.90
N SER A 119 29.00 47.84 -25.93
CA SER A 119 29.47 48.12 -24.58
C SER A 119 29.79 46.86 -23.77
N ASP A 120 30.52 47.03 -22.67
CA ASP A 120 30.85 45.94 -21.74
C ASP A 120 29.59 45.25 -21.19
N LEU A 121 28.51 46.00 -20.90
CA LEU A 121 27.23 45.44 -20.45
C LEU A 121 26.57 44.52 -21.50
N ILE A 122 26.60 44.91 -22.78
CA ILE A 122 26.07 44.09 -23.88
C ILE A 122 26.93 42.83 -24.09
N ARG A 123 28.21 42.89 -23.75
CA ARG A 123 29.15 41.76 -23.78
C ARG A 123 28.95 40.82 -22.60
N GLU A 124 28.77 41.34 -21.38
CA GLU A 124 28.41 40.57 -20.18
C GLU A 124 27.12 39.76 -20.40
N ILE A 125 26.06 40.37 -20.94
CA ILE A 125 24.81 39.67 -21.29
C ILE A 125 25.06 38.50 -22.26
N ALA A 126 25.91 38.68 -23.26
CA ALA A 126 26.21 37.65 -24.25
C ALA A 126 27.06 36.50 -23.67
N THR A 127 28.09 36.80 -22.87
CA THR A 127 28.94 35.78 -22.22
C THR A 127 28.16 34.97 -21.20
N GLU A 128 27.25 35.57 -20.41
CA GLU A 128 26.32 34.82 -19.54
C GLU A 128 25.36 33.93 -20.36
N CYS A 129 24.98 34.34 -21.57
CA CYS A 129 24.26 33.50 -22.54
C CYS A 129 25.15 32.44 -23.23
N GLY A 130 26.46 32.40 -22.97
CA GLY A 130 27.41 31.47 -23.56
C GLY A 130 27.95 31.86 -24.94
N VAL A 131 27.94 33.15 -25.28
CA VAL A 131 28.41 33.72 -26.55
C VAL A 131 29.48 34.79 -26.29
N ASP A 132 30.71 34.53 -26.71
CA ASP A 132 31.86 35.39 -26.41
C ASP A 132 32.22 36.26 -27.62
N PHE A 133 31.92 37.56 -27.55
CA PHE A 133 32.35 38.57 -28.52
C PHE A 133 33.87 38.79 -28.48
N ASP A 134 34.47 39.17 -29.62
CA ASP A 134 35.90 39.50 -29.72
C ASP A 134 36.34 40.55 -28.68
N GLU A 135 37.49 40.32 -28.01
CA GLU A 135 38.02 41.15 -26.92
C GLU A 135 38.28 42.60 -27.38
N ASP A 136 38.67 42.80 -28.64
CA ASP A 136 38.91 44.13 -29.21
C ASP A 136 37.57 44.87 -29.42
N PRO A 137 37.30 46.00 -28.73
CA PRO A 137 36.02 46.72 -28.84
C PRO A 137 35.79 47.34 -30.23
N ALA A 138 36.85 47.50 -31.01
CA ALA A 138 36.81 48.02 -32.38
C ALA A 138 37.09 46.93 -33.44
N ALA A 139 36.98 45.64 -33.09
CA ALA A 139 37.06 44.55 -34.04
C ALA A 139 35.81 44.50 -34.94
N MET A 140 36.04 44.20 -36.21
CA MET A 140 35.01 43.85 -37.18
C MET A 140 35.41 42.54 -37.86
N VAL A 141 34.42 41.79 -38.35
CA VAL A 141 34.72 40.66 -39.23
C VAL A 141 35.09 41.19 -40.62
N ILE A 142 36.23 40.75 -41.14
CA ILE A 142 36.81 41.15 -42.43
C ILE A 142 36.92 39.91 -43.32
N ASP A 143 36.50 40.01 -44.58
CA ASP A 143 36.66 38.96 -45.58
C ASP A 143 37.05 39.58 -46.94
N HIS A 144 38.25 39.28 -47.42
CA HIS A 144 38.72 39.79 -48.72
C HIS A 144 38.18 39.03 -49.95
N THR A 145 37.41 37.96 -49.74
CA THR A 145 36.94 37.00 -50.76
C THR A 145 35.42 36.95 -50.94
N SER A 146 34.64 37.21 -49.88
CA SER A 146 33.16 37.14 -49.87
C SER A 146 32.52 38.46 -49.39
N TYR A 147 33.12 39.61 -49.74
CA TYR A 147 32.56 40.92 -49.43
C TYR A 147 31.58 41.41 -50.51
N ALA A 148 30.49 42.04 -50.08
CA ALA A 148 29.53 42.65 -50.99
C ALA A 148 29.97 44.06 -51.37
N VAL A 149 30.12 44.31 -52.67
CA VAL A 149 30.50 45.65 -53.18
C VAL A 149 29.52 46.72 -52.69
N SER A 150 30.06 47.86 -52.26
CA SER A 150 29.32 49.10 -52.05
C SER A 150 30.08 50.23 -52.73
N ASP A 151 29.39 51.28 -53.16
CA ASP A 151 30.00 52.40 -53.87
C ASP A 151 30.84 53.32 -52.96
N THR A 152 31.10 52.94 -51.70
CA THR A 152 31.55 53.85 -50.63
C THR A 152 32.53 53.28 -49.60
N GLU A 153 32.67 51.95 -49.44
CA GLU A 153 33.43 51.34 -48.34
C GLU A 153 34.52 50.39 -48.88
N GLY A 154 35.79 50.69 -48.60
CA GLY A 154 36.97 50.00 -49.13
C GLY A 154 37.68 49.04 -48.17
N ASP A 155 37.14 48.85 -46.96
CA ASP A 155 37.82 48.13 -45.86
C ASP A 155 37.43 46.63 -45.79
N HIS A 156 36.63 46.13 -46.75
CA HIS A 156 36.19 44.72 -46.85
C HIS A 156 35.41 44.18 -45.62
N THR A 157 34.74 45.07 -44.88
CA THR A 157 33.96 44.78 -43.65
C THR A 157 32.50 44.37 -43.88
N LEU A 158 31.97 44.52 -45.09
CA LEU A 158 30.58 44.15 -45.43
C LEU A 158 30.57 42.76 -46.09
N ILE A 159 30.30 41.73 -45.29
CA ILE A 159 30.37 40.33 -45.70
C ILE A 159 29.04 39.87 -46.28
N ALA A 160 29.09 39.04 -47.32
CA ALA A 160 27.97 38.27 -47.85
C ALA A 160 28.17 36.79 -47.49
N SER A 161 27.53 36.32 -46.42
CA SER A 161 27.65 34.93 -45.96
C SER A 161 26.49 34.06 -46.45
N ASP A 162 26.81 32.82 -46.85
CA ASP A 162 25.91 31.77 -47.29
C ASP A 162 26.04 30.47 -46.46
N ASP A 163 26.90 30.43 -45.44
CA ASP A 163 27.08 29.26 -44.55
C ASP A 163 26.02 29.23 -43.43
N PHE A 164 24.89 28.60 -43.73
CA PHE A 164 23.71 28.49 -42.88
C PHE A 164 23.61 27.15 -42.15
N ILE A 165 23.05 27.18 -40.92
CA ILE A 165 22.73 25.96 -40.18
C ILE A 165 21.78 25.01 -40.95
N GLN A 166 22.11 23.71 -40.91
CA GLN A 166 21.31 22.65 -41.51
C GLN A 166 20.08 22.29 -40.64
N SER A 167 19.19 23.27 -40.44
CA SER A 167 17.89 23.10 -39.79
C SER A 167 16.78 23.77 -40.61
N ASP A 168 15.72 23.02 -40.87
CA ASP A 168 14.51 23.53 -41.54
C ASP A 168 13.43 23.99 -40.55
N VAL A 169 13.70 23.83 -39.25
CA VAL A 169 12.85 24.34 -38.16
C VAL A 169 13.18 25.81 -37.89
N ILE A 170 14.47 26.12 -37.79
CA ILE A 170 15.00 27.47 -37.53
C ILE A 170 14.89 28.38 -38.77
N LEU A 171 15.17 27.84 -39.96
CA LEU A 171 15.18 28.60 -41.23
C LEU A 171 13.98 28.32 -42.15
N GLY A 172 13.05 27.47 -41.72
CA GLY A 172 11.85 27.12 -42.48
C GLY A 172 12.05 26.07 -43.57
N ARG A 173 10.97 25.35 -43.89
CA ARG A 173 10.91 24.33 -44.95
C ARG A 173 10.91 24.94 -46.38
N GLU A 174 10.79 26.26 -46.52
CA GLU A 174 10.74 26.97 -47.81
C GLU A 174 12.13 27.26 -48.42
N LYS A 175 13.15 26.45 -48.09
CA LYS A 175 14.42 26.43 -48.85
C LYS A 175 14.27 25.94 -50.30
N ILE A 176 13.12 25.34 -50.65
CA ILE A 176 12.95 24.60 -51.92
C ILE A 176 11.58 24.87 -52.58
N LYS A 177 11.46 25.94 -53.37
CA LYS A 177 10.43 26.03 -54.43
C LYS A 177 10.69 27.00 -55.59
N ALA A 178 11.95 27.36 -55.82
CA ALA A 178 12.43 27.86 -57.11
C ALA A 178 13.51 26.91 -57.64
N SER A 179 13.64 26.81 -58.97
CA SER A 179 14.74 26.08 -59.59
C SER A 179 16.03 26.90 -59.54
N GLN A 180 17.16 26.22 -59.33
CA GLN A 180 18.50 26.78 -59.13
C GLN A 180 18.78 27.31 -57.72
N THR A 181 20.03 27.11 -57.35
CA THR A 181 20.64 27.13 -56.01
C THR A 181 20.61 28.50 -55.31
N PHE A 182 20.83 28.46 -53.99
CA PHE A 182 21.11 29.58 -53.08
C PHE A 182 19.90 30.38 -52.57
N LEU A 183 19.77 30.46 -51.23
CA LEU A 183 19.26 31.70 -50.62
C LEU A 183 20.16 32.84 -51.11
N ALA A 184 19.58 34.01 -51.42
CA ALA A 184 20.41 35.19 -51.62
C ALA A 184 21.27 35.42 -50.35
N PRO A 185 22.59 35.59 -50.47
CA PRO A 185 23.46 35.61 -49.29
C PRO A 185 23.10 36.75 -48.33
N VAL A 186 23.35 36.52 -47.04
CA VAL A 186 23.03 37.46 -45.97
C VAL A 186 24.13 38.51 -45.84
N LEU A 187 23.73 39.78 -45.88
CA LEU A 187 24.59 40.93 -45.65
C LEU A 187 24.79 41.15 -44.15
N PHE A 188 26.05 41.10 -43.72
CA PHE A 188 26.48 41.30 -42.34
C PHE A 188 27.63 42.32 -42.26
N GLN A 189 27.57 43.22 -41.28
CA GLN A 189 28.65 44.14 -40.92
C GLN A 189 28.56 44.43 -39.42
N GLY A 190 29.61 44.09 -38.68
CA GLY A 190 29.64 44.17 -37.22
C GLY A 190 30.76 43.31 -36.63
N ILE A 191 30.63 42.99 -35.35
CA ILE A 191 31.58 42.18 -34.58
C ILE A 191 31.33 40.68 -34.78
N GLY A 192 32.38 39.87 -34.71
CA GLY A 192 32.27 38.40 -34.69
C GLY A 192 32.30 37.85 -33.27
N HIS A 193 31.65 36.70 -33.06
CA HIS A 193 31.69 36.01 -31.76
C HIS A 193 32.04 34.53 -31.89
N SER A 194 32.65 34.02 -30.83
CA SER A 194 32.94 32.61 -30.63
C SER A 194 31.89 31.93 -29.76
N LEU A 195 31.78 30.62 -29.88
CA LEU A 195 30.98 29.78 -28.99
C LEU A 195 31.90 28.81 -28.25
N ASN A 196 31.65 28.63 -26.97
CA ASN A 196 32.29 27.58 -26.19
C ASN A 196 31.77 26.19 -26.64
N PRO A 197 32.62 25.30 -27.19
CA PRO A 197 32.19 24.00 -27.72
C PRO A 197 31.71 23.01 -26.64
N ALA A 198 31.89 23.32 -25.35
CA ALA A 198 31.31 22.55 -24.25
C ALA A 198 29.82 22.86 -24.00
N ASN A 199 29.29 23.97 -24.53
CA ASN A 199 27.90 24.38 -24.33
C ASN A 199 27.00 23.87 -25.46
N SER A 200 26.21 22.82 -25.19
CA SER A 200 25.28 22.23 -26.16
C SER A 200 23.96 23.01 -26.36
N LEU A 201 23.75 24.13 -25.64
CA LEU A 201 22.53 24.93 -25.71
C LEU A 201 22.62 26.06 -26.75
N VAL A 202 23.83 26.38 -27.24
CA VAL A 202 24.08 27.47 -28.19
C VAL A 202 24.37 26.91 -29.58
N LEU A 203 23.74 27.48 -30.59
CA LEU A 203 23.82 27.04 -31.99
C LEU A 203 24.23 28.20 -32.89
N LYS A 204 25.23 27.98 -33.74
CA LYS A 204 25.58 28.92 -34.82
C LYS A 204 24.51 28.84 -35.91
N VAL A 205 23.79 29.93 -36.18
CA VAL A 205 22.83 29.99 -37.29
C VAL A 205 23.52 30.41 -38.59
N LEU A 206 24.44 31.36 -38.48
CA LEU A 206 25.25 31.91 -39.57
C LEU A 206 26.72 31.92 -39.15
N SER A 207 27.57 31.26 -39.94
CA SER A 207 29.02 31.32 -39.81
C SER A 207 29.61 32.50 -40.59
N ALA A 208 30.87 32.85 -40.30
CA ALA A 208 31.70 33.53 -41.29
C ALA A 208 32.30 32.51 -42.28
N SER A 209 32.76 33.01 -43.43
CA SER A 209 33.47 32.18 -44.43
C SER A 209 34.77 31.58 -43.86
N PRO A 210 35.30 30.48 -44.43
CA PRO A 210 36.60 29.92 -44.03
C PRO A 210 37.79 30.88 -44.20
N SER A 211 37.61 31.95 -44.97
CA SER A 211 38.60 33.00 -45.28
C SER A 211 38.45 34.27 -44.44
N ALA A 212 37.37 34.41 -43.68
CA ALA A 212 37.13 35.55 -42.81
C ALA A 212 38.03 35.53 -41.55
N TYR A 213 38.28 36.71 -40.98
CA TYR A 213 38.90 36.87 -39.66
C TYR A 213 38.33 38.09 -38.94
N SER A 214 38.39 38.11 -37.61
CA SER A 214 37.99 39.28 -36.82
C SER A 214 39.22 40.10 -36.47
N ALA A 215 39.20 41.41 -36.73
CA ALA A 215 40.27 42.34 -36.38
C ALA A 215 39.80 43.79 -36.45
N ASN A 216 40.52 44.71 -35.81
CA ASN A 216 40.33 46.15 -36.04
C ASN A 216 40.91 46.54 -37.42
N PRO A 217 40.09 46.99 -38.40
CA PRO A 217 40.52 47.24 -39.79
C PRO A 217 41.53 48.39 -39.93
N LYS A 218 41.67 49.25 -38.92
CA LYS A 218 42.64 50.37 -38.91
C LYS A 218 43.98 49.98 -38.29
N SER A 219 44.06 48.79 -37.68
CA SER A 219 45.26 48.26 -37.04
C SER A 219 46.14 47.48 -38.05
N LYS A 220 47.40 47.22 -37.67
CA LYS A 220 48.25 46.26 -38.38
C LYS A 220 48.44 45.02 -37.52
N LEU A 221 47.91 43.89 -37.97
CA LEU A 221 48.09 42.60 -37.33
C LEU A 221 49.57 42.21 -37.31
N SER A 222 50.15 42.12 -36.11
CA SER A 222 51.48 41.54 -35.87
C SER A 222 51.42 40.05 -35.50
N ASN A 223 50.30 39.64 -34.90
CA ASN A 223 49.98 38.28 -34.49
C ASN A 223 48.78 37.78 -35.32
N PRO A 224 48.55 36.46 -35.44
CA PRO A 224 47.27 35.96 -35.93
C PRO A 224 46.13 36.44 -35.01
N PRO A 225 44.94 36.76 -35.56
CA PRO A 225 43.79 37.18 -34.75
C PRO A 225 43.24 35.99 -33.94
N PRO A 226 42.61 36.24 -32.78
CA PRO A 226 42.06 35.17 -31.93
C PRO A 226 40.91 34.41 -32.62
N LEU A 227 40.12 35.10 -33.44
CA LEU A 227 38.98 34.55 -34.15
C LEU A 227 39.23 34.53 -35.67
N SER A 228 39.18 33.34 -36.29
CA SER A 228 39.44 33.17 -37.73
C SER A 228 38.71 31.96 -38.35
N GLY A 229 38.37 32.09 -39.64
CA GLY A 229 37.58 31.12 -40.40
C GLY A 229 36.18 30.88 -39.84
N SER A 230 35.58 29.73 -40.17
CA SER A 230 34.26 29.29 -39.70
C SER A 230 34.18 28.97 -38.19
N SER A 231 35.24 29.25 -37.43
CA SER A 231 35.14 29.35 -35.97
C SER A 231 34.29 30.56 -35.55
N ILE A 232 34.30 31.63 -36.35
CA ILE A 232 33.48 32.83 -36.14
C ILE A 232 32.01 32.51 -36.44
N SER A 233 31.13 32.82 -35.50
CA SER A 233 29.70 32.99 -35.78
C SER A 233 29.38 34.48 -35.93
N LEU A 234 28.45 34.76 -36.83
CA LEU A 234 27.89 36.10 -37.07
C LEU A 234 26.54 36.26 -36.36
N VAL A 235 25.76 35.17 -36.36
CA VAL A 235 24.46 35.06 -35.69
C VAL A 235 24.38 33.70 -35.00
N SER A 236 24.12 33.72 -33.70
CA SER A 236 23.89 32.51 -32.89
C SER A 236 22.55 32.59 -32.16
N VAL A 237 21.99 31.43 -31.83
CA VAL A 237 20.80 31.30 -30.98
C VAL A 237 21.10 30.44 -29.77
N VAL A 238 20.48 30.76 -28.64
CA VAL A 238 20.48 29.94 -27.43
C VAL A 238 19.09 29.37 -27.23
N GLN A 239 19.01 28.09 -26.90
CA GLN A 239 17.79 27.46 -26.41
C GLN A 239 18.02 27.03 -24.96
N ALA A 240 17.47 27.80 -24.02
CA ALA A 240 17.64 27.55 -22.60
C ALA A 240 16.83 26.31 -22.12
N ARG A 241 17.14 25.80 -20.92
CA ARG A 241 16.53 24.56 -20.38
C ARG A 241 15.04 24.67 -20.06
N ASN A 242 14.56 25.89 -19.82
CA ASN A 242 13.15 26.25 -19.71
C ASN A 242 12.46 26.42 -21.09
N ASN A 243 13.18 26.16 -22.19
CA ASN A 243 12.81 26.41 -23.59
C ASN A 243 12.72 27.88 -24.04
N ALA A 244 13.14 28.86 -23.24
CA ALA A 244 13.28 30.26 -23.67
C ALA A 244 14.27 30.38 -24.84
N ARG A 245 14.00 31.31 -25.77
CA ARG A 245 14.77 31.46 -27.00
C ARG A 245 15.47 32.81 -27.05
N ILE A 246 16.79 32.75 -27.23
CA ILE A 246 17.66 33.93 -27.33
C ILE A 246 18.25 33.98 -28.74
N LEU A 247 18.23 35.16 -29.38
CA LEU A 247 18.92 35.44 -30.63
C LEU A 247 19.99 36.51 -30.39
N ILE A 248 21.26 36.17 -30.67
CA ILE A 248 22.40 37.08 -30.53
C ILE A 248 23.01 37.31 -31.92
N SER A 249 22.93 38.55 -32.39
CA SER A 249 23.58 39.02 -33.63
C SER A 249 24.73 39.95 -33.29
N GLY A 250 25.90 39.71 -33.87
CA GLY A 250 27.02 40.67 -33.85
C GLY A 250 26.83 41.90 -34.75
N SER A 251 25.68 42.01 -35.42
CA SER A 251 25.31 43.13 -36.29
C SER A 251 23.86 43.57 -36.06
N LEU A 252 23.70 44.82 -35.61
CA LEU A 252 22.43 45.55 -35.61
C LEU A 252 22.08 45.98 -37.05
N SER A 253 23.07 46.45 -37.82
CA SER A 253 22.87 46.94 -39.18
C SER A 253 22.26 45.90 -40.14
N MET A 254 22.46 44.61 -39.86
CA MET A 254 21.80 43.47 -40.51
C MET A 254 20.26 43.55 -40.51
N PHE A 255 19.65 44.07 -39.45
CA PHE A 255 18.19 44.28 -39.32
C PHE A 255 17.69 45.54 -40.03
N GLY A 256 18.58 46.40 -40.53
CA GLY A 256 18.25 47.69 -41.09
C GLY A 256 17.65 47.61 -42.50
N ASN A 257 16.73 48.54 -42.80
CA ASN A 257 16.13 48.70 -44.13
C ASN A 257 17.19 48.81 -45.25
N ARG A 258 18.39 49.37 -44.95
CA ARG A 258 19.52 49.50 -45.89
C ARG A 258 19.89 48.14 -46.49
N TYR A 259 20.00 47.08 -45.69
CA TYR A 259 20.47 45.77 -46.15
C TYR A 259 19.35 44.85 -46.62
N VAL A 260 18.12 45.03 -46.12
CA VAL A 260 16.91 44.40 -46.70
C VAL A 260 16.67 44.82 -48.16
N VAL A 261 16.91 46.09 -48.52
CA VAL A 261 16.59 46.64 -49.85
C VAL A 261 17.82 46.66 -50.80
N LYS A 262 19.02 46.32 -50.32
CA LYS A 262 20.25 46.42 -51.15
C LYS A 262 20.31 45.32 -52.22
N PHE A 263 20.46 45.74 -53.48
CA PHE A 263 20.82 44.89 -54.62
C PHE A 263 22.22 44.28 -54.44
N MET A 264 22.41 43.02 -54.85
CA MET A 264 23.66 42.29 -54.60
C MET A 264 24.39 41.86 -55.86
N LYS A 265 25.69 42.18 -55.90
CA LYS A 265 26.68 41.56 -56.78
C LYS A 265 27.88 41.12 -55.94
N ASN A 266 28.10 39.80 -55.86
CA ASN A 266 29.30 39.23 -55.25
C ASN A 266 30.44 39.24 -56.30
N LEU A 267 31.71 39.28 -55.89
CA LEU A 267 32.83 39.10 -56.84
C LEU A 267 33.13 37.62 -57.12
N SER A 268 32.75 36.74 -56.19
CA SER A 268 33.10 35.32 -56.17
C SER A 268 32.14 34.43 -56.96
N CYS A 269 31.01 34.97 -57.46
CA CYS A 269 30.04 34.29 -58.32
C CYS A 269 29.48 35.25 -59.37
N ASP A 270 29.33 34.80 -60.62
CA ASP A 270 28.82 35.62 -61.74
C ASP A 270 27.31 35.97 -61.64
N TYR A 271 26.60 35.50 -60.61
CA TYR A 271 25.17 35.73 -60.42
C TYR A 271 24.90 36.98 -59.55
N SER A 272 24.11 37.92 -60.08
CA SER A 272 23.58 39.06 -59.32
C SER A 272 22.17 38.78 -58.80
N HIS A 273 21.92 38.99 -57.51
CA HIS A 273 20.60 38.83 -56.90
C HIS A 273 19.89 40.18 -56.79
N GLU A 274 18.62 40.24 -57.20
CA GLU A 274 17.80 41.46 -57.19
C GLU A 274 17.53 42.00 -55.78
N LYS A 275 17.61 41.13 -54.76
CA LYS A 275 17.46 41.42 -53.33
C LYS A 275 18.47 40.60 -52.52
N SER A 276 18.72 41.01 -51.26
CA SER A 276 19.45 40.21 -50.27
C SER A 276 18.56 39.17 -49.58
N GLY A 277 19.16 38.21 -48.87
CA GLY A 277 18.43 37.23 -48.06
C GLY A 277 17.91 37.76 -46.72
N ASN A 278 18.33 38.96 -46.29
CA ASN A 278 18.09 39.47 -44.93
C ASN A 278 16.60 39.53 -44.56
N GLU A 279 15.71 39.90 -45.51
CA GLU A 279 14.26 39.99 -45.28
C GLU A 279 13.67 38.63 -44.85
N GLN A 280 13.99 37.58 -45.60
CA GLN A 280 13.52 36.22 -45.33
C GLN A 280 14.21 35.62 -44.11
N PHE A 281 15.53 35.74 -44.00
CA PHE A 281 16.31 35.18 -42.89
C PHE A 281 15.85 35.71 -41.53
N LEU A 282 15.61 37.02 -41.41
CA LEU A 282 15.11 37.63 -40.16
C LEU A 282 13.63 37.35 -39.91
N ALA A 283 12.81 37.18 -40.96
CA ALA A 283 11.42 36.73 -40.80
C ALA A 283 11.37 35.30 -40.25
N GLU A 284 12.13 34.36 -40.81
CA GLU A 284 12.14 32.97 -40.34
C GLU A 284 12.77 32.83 -38.94
N LEU A 285 13.87 33.54 -38.65
CA LEU A 285 14.45 33.56 -37.31
C LEU A 285 13.50 34.14 -36.25
N SER A 286 12.81 35.24 -36.53
CA SER A 286 11.88 35.82 -35.55
C SER A 286 10.65 34.93 -35.30
N LYS A 287 10.20 34.15 -36.30
CA LYS A 287 9.20 33.07 -36.10
C LYS A 287 9.73 31.99 -35.16
N TRP A 288 11.00 31.60 -35.31
CA TRP A 288 11.61 30.63 -34.41
C TRP A 288 11.76 31.18 -32.99
N VAL A 289 12.27 32.41 -32.81
CA VAL A 289 12.44 33.03 -31.48
C VAL A 289 11.10 33.12 -30.75
N PHE A 290 10.08 33.77 -31.31
CA PHE A 290 8.80 33.99 -30.62
C PHE A 290 7.85 32.78 -30.64
N HIS A 291 8.40 31.57 -30.61
CA HIS A 291 7.67 30.29 -30.48
C HIS A 291 6.61 29.99 -31.58
N GLU A 292 6.61 30.68 -32.73
CA GLU A 292 5.66 30.41 -33.83
C GLU A 292 5.91 29.04 -34.52
N ARG A 293 7.06 28.40 -34.28
CA ARG A 293 7.45 27.12 -34.88
C ARG A 293 8.33 26.27 -33.97
N GLY A 294 8.37 24.96 -34.21
CA GLY A 294 9.25 24.04 -33.50
C GLY A 294 8.98 24.01 -31.99
N PHE A 295 7.78 24.38 -31.57
CA PHE A 295 7.34 24.31 -30.18
C PHE A 295 6.46 23.07 -30.05
N LEU A 296 6.97 22.08 -29.34
CA LEU A 296 6.35 20.78 -29.14
C LEU A 296 5.66 20.72 -27.78
N LYS A 297 4.51 20.05 -27.73
CA LYS A 297 3.76 19.78 -26.51
C LYS A 297 3.34 18.33 -26.49
N ALA A 298 3.77 17.62 -25.45
CA ALA A 298 3.27 16.28 -25.18
C ALA A 298 2.04 16.34 -24.26
N VAL A 299 1.05 15.49 -24.53
CA VAL A 299 -0.26 15.44 -23.88
C VAL A 299 -0.63 13.97 -23.66
N ASN A 300 -1.56 13.69 -22.74
CA ASN A 300 -2.16 12.36 -22.52
C ASN A 300 -1.14 11.20 -22.45
N VAL A 301 -0.22 11.28 -21.46
CA VAL A 301 0.70 10.17 -21.14
C VAL A 301 -0.06 9.07 -20.40
N SER A 302 -0.48 8.05 -21.14
CA SER A 302 -1.18 6.88 -20.62
C SER A 302 -0.33 5.62 -20.61
N HIS A 303 -0.51 4.78 -19.60
CA HIS A 303 0.04 3.42 -19.56
C HIS A 303 -0.94 2.48 -18.89
N HIS A 304 -1.05 1.27 -19.43
CA HIS A 304 -1.92 0.23 -18.90
C HIS A 304 -1.23 -1.12 -19.03
N LYS A 305 -1.92 -2.19 -18.64
CA LYS A 305 -1.50 -3.56 -18.93
C LYS A 305 -2.02 -3.95 -20.31
N ALA A 306 -1.32 -4.83 -21.00
CA ALA A 306 -1.80 -5.33 -22.30
C ALA A 306 -3.18 -6.01 -22.13
N GLY A 307 -4.20 -5.45 -22.78
CA GLY A 307 -5.60 -5.89 -22.70
C GLY A 307 -6.47 -5.24 -21.61
N ASP A 308 -5.90 -4.50 -20.66
CA ASP A 308 -6.64 -3.66 -19.71
C ASP A 308 -6.74 -2.21 -20.23
N ALA A 309 -7.77 -1.46 -19.85
CA ALA A 309 -7.97 -0.05 -20.28
C ALA A 309 -7.62 0.99 -19.19
N ASP A 310 -7.59 0.59 -17.92
CA ASP A 310 -7.32 1.48 -16.79
C ASP A 310 -5.82 1.52 -16.43
N GLU A 311 -5.33 2.64 -15.89
CA GLU A 311 -3.95 2.75 -15.43
C GLU A 311 -3.74 1.99 -14.10
N PRO A 312 -2.87 0.96 -14.04
CA PRO A 312 -2.64 0.22 -12.80
C PRO A 312 -1.70 1.00 -11.87
N ALA A 313 -2.07 1.08 -10.58
CA ALA A 313 -1.27 1.75 -9.55
C ALA A 313 0.10 1.09 -9.27
N MET A 314 0.31 -0.14 -9.74
CA MET A 314 1.57 -0.88 -9.64
C MET A 314 1.61 -1.99 -10.71
N TYR A 315 2.78 -2.22 -11.32
CA TYR A 315 2.99 -3.38 -12.20
C TYR A 315 3.66 -4.52 -11.44
N ARG A 316 3.57 -5.73 -11.96
CA ARG A 316 4.32 -6.91 -11.52
C ARG A 316 5.51 -7.15 -12.47
N ILE A 317 6.60 -7.70 -11.96
CA ILE A 317 7.71 -8.19 -12.80
C ILE A 317 7.21 -9.12 -13.90
N ASN A 318 7.76 -9.00 -15.10
CA ASN A 318 7.40 -9.76 -16.31
C ASN A 318 5.95 -9.59 -16.83
N ASP A 319 5.17 -8.63 -16.32
CA ASP A 319 3.89 -8.25 -16.94
C ASP A 319 4.11 -7.60 -18.32
N ASP A 320 3.20 -7.91 -19.26
CA ASP A 320 3.07 -7.23 -20.55
C ASP A 320 2.42 -5.85 -20.35
N LEU A 321 3.13 -4.79 -20.76
CA LEU A 321 2.80 -3.40 -20.53
C LEU A 321 2.63 -2.67 -21.86
N GLU A 322 1.66 -1.77 -21.92
CA GLU A 322 1.45 -0.83 -23.03
C GLU A 322 1.61 0.61 -22.53
N TYR A 323 2.31 1.43 -23.31
CA TYR A 323 2.59 2.84 -23.02
C TYR A 323 2.26 3.68 -24.25
N SER A 324 1.63 4.83 -24.06
CA SER A 324 1.34 5.80 -25.12
C SER A 324 1.43 7.27 -24.66
N VAL A 325 1.66 8.15 -25.63
CA VAL A 325 1.73 9.61 -25.46
C VAL A 325 1.31 10.29 -26.76
N GLU A 326 0.60 11.41 -26.66
CA GLU A 326 0.28 12.26 -27.80
C GLU A 326 1.31 13.41 -27.88
N ILE A 327 1.83 13.73 -29.07
CA ILE A 327 2.76 14.84 -29.27
C ILE A 327 2.25 15.73 -30.40
N TYR A 328 2.18 17.03 -30.11
CA TYR A 328 1.74 18.07 -31.05
C TYR A 328 2.84 19.12 -31.26
N GLU A 329 2.92 19.67 -32.47
CA GLU A 329 3.70 20.85 -32.83
C GLU A 329 2.77 22.06 -32.95
N TRP A 330 3.22 23.23 -32.49
CA TRP A 330 2.54 24.50 -32.75
C TRP A 330 2.96 25.08 -34.11
N SER A 331 2.00 25.31 -35.00
CA SER A 331 2.23 25.84 -36.35
C SER A 331 2.10 27.36 -36.48
N GLY A 332 2.00 28.08 -35.36
CA GLY A 332 1.77 29.52 -35.30
C GLY A 332 0.31 29.90 -35.03
N THR A 333 -0.63 29.09 -35.50
CA THR A 333 -2.09 29.30 -35.33
C THR A 333 -2.83 28.16 -34.64
N SER A 334 -2.26 26.95 -34.64
CA SER A 334 -2.94 25.73 -34.21
C SER A 334 -1.95 24.67 -33.73
N TRP A 335 -2.44 23.75 -32.89
CA TRP A 335 -1.74 22.52 -32.54
C TRP A 335 -1.98 21.46 -33.61
N GLU A 336 -0.92 21.04 -34.28
CA GLU A 336 -0.92 20.02 -35.32
C GLU A 336 -0.21 18.75 -34.82
N PRO A 337 -0.60 17.54 -35.25
CA PRO A 337 0.01 16.31 -34.78
C PRO A 337 1.47 16.19 -35.24
N TYR A 338 2.40 16.01 -34.30
CA TYR A 338 3.81 15.83 -34.61
C TYR A 338 4.08 14.40 -35.06
N VAL A 339 4.81 14.20 -36.17
CA VAL A 339 5.11 12.88 -36.74
C VAL A 339 6.62 12.75 -36.97
N ALA A 340 7.26 11.83 -36.25
CA ALA A 340 8.68 11.50 -36.35
C ALA A 340 8.92 10.01 -36.02
N ASP A 341 9.92 9.39 -36.66
CA ASP A 341 10.20 7.95 -36.52
C ASP A 341 11.20 7.61 -35.40
N ASP A 342 11.63 8.61 -34.61
CA ASP A 342 12.80 8.54 -33.73
C ASP A 342 12.52 8.85 -32.25
N VAL A 343 11.26 9.03 -31.86
CA VAL A 343 10.84 9.25 -30.47
C VAL A 343 11.05 7.97 -29.65
N GLN A 344 11.78 8.05 -28.54
CA GLN A 344 12.12 6.91 -27.70
C GLN A 344 11.57 7.06 -26.27
N VAL A 345 11.07 5.96 -25.70
CA VAL A 345 10.77 5.81 -24.28
C VAL A 345 11.84 4.97 -23.60
N GLN A 346 12.24 5.43 -22.42
CA GLN A 346 13.13 4.72 -21.51
C GLN A 346 12.29 4.19 -20.33
N PHE A 347 12.48 2.94 -19.94
CA PHE A 347 12.04 2.41 -18.64
C PHE A 347 13.24 2.47 -17.70
N TYR A 348 13.29 3.50 -16.88
CA TYR A 348 14.47 3.95 -16.15
C TYR A 348 14.35 3.68 -14.64
N MET A 349 15.46 3.42 -13.95
CA MET A 349 15.52 3.37 -12.47
C MET A 349 16.77 4.10 -11.96
N MET A 350 17.95 3.51 -12.17
CA MET A 350 19.26 4.18 -12.07
C MET A 350 19.96 4.24 -13.45
N SER A 351 19.56 3.35 -14.35
CA SER A 351 19.92 3.26 -15.76
C SER A 351 18.66 2.92 -16.56
N PRO A 352 18.62 3.15 -17.88
CA PRO A 352 17.56 2.61 -18.73
C PRO A 352 17.67 1.08 -18.79
N TYR A 353 16.64 0.37 -18.31
CA TYR A 353 16.52 -1.09 -18.42
C TYR A 353 15.89 -1.52 -19.74
N VAL A 354 14.95 -0.73 -20.23
CA VAL A 354 14.35 -0.87 -21.56
C VAL A 354 14.50 0.47 -22.28
N LEU A 355 14.99 0.44 -23.51
CA LEU A 355 14.97 1.56 -24.43
C LEU A 355 14.21 1.08 -25.68
N LYS A 356 13.13 1.78 -26.05
CA LYS A 356 12.35 1.49 -27.25
C LYS A 356 11.97 2.75 -28.01
N THR A 357 12.14 2.72 -29.32
CA THR A 357 11.44 3.65 -30.22
C THR A 357 9.93 3.38 -30.16
N LEU A 358 9.14 4.44 -30.14
CA LEU A 358 7.69 4.39 -30.20
C LEU A 358 7.22 4.24 -31.66
N SER A 359 6.14 3.50 -31.88
CA SER A 359 5.44 3.47 -33.16
C SER A 359 4.44 4.63 -33.21
N THR A 360 4.30 5.28 -34.38
CA THR A 360 3.34 6.39 -34.59
C THR A 360 2.15 5.97 -35.43
N ASP A 361 0.97 6.52 -35.16
CA ASP A 361 -0.24 6.36 -35.99
C ASP A 361 -0.39 7.42 -37.10
N GLN A 362 0.61 8.31 -37.26
CA GLN A 362 0.61 9.49 -38.13
C GLN A 362 -0.42 10.58 -37.77
N LYS A 363 -1.10 10.49 -36.62
CA LYS A 363 -2.02 11.50 -36.07
C LYS A 363 -1.53 12.05 -34.72
N GLY A 364 -0.24 11.88 -34.42
CA GLY A 364 0.41 12.39 -33.22
C GLY A 364 0.37 11.44 -32.03
N LEU A 365 -0.29 10.28 -32.12
CA LEU A 365 -0.22 9.25 -31.08
C LEU A 365 1.03 8.39 -31.28
N TYR A 366 1.81 8.26 -30.22
CA TYR A 366 2.99 7.40 -30.13
C TYR A 366 2.73 6.31 -29.11
N TYR A 367 3.02 5.05 -29.45
CA TYR A 367 2.76 3.91 -28.58
C TYR A 367 3.83 2.83 -28.67
N THR A 368 3.97 2.01 -27.62
CA THR A 368 4.81 0.81 -27.63
C THR A 368 4.34 -0.21 -26.59
N ALA A 369 4.62 -1.48 -26.84
CA ALA A 369 4.36 -2.58 -25.90
C ALA A 369 5.68 -3.26 -25.50
N PHE A 370 5.89 -3.56 -24.22
CA PHE A 370 7.05 -4.31 -23.74
C PHE A 370 6.81 -5.02 -22.40
N LYS A 371 7.68 -5.96 -22.03
CA LYS A 371 7.63 -6.63 -20.73
C LYS A 371 8.40 -5.85 -19.68
N VAL A 372 7.78 -5.70 -18.52
CA VAL A 372 8.42 -5.17 -17.31
C VAL A 372 9.59 -6.08 -16.92
N PRO A 373 10.79 -5.56 -16.63
CA PRO A 373 11.96 -6.37 -16.29
C PRO A 373 11.77 -7.18 -14.98
N ASP A 374 12.61 -8.19 -14.79
CA ASP A 374 12.58 -9.08 -13.62
C ASP A 374 13.08 -8.41 -12.31
N VAL A 375 13.65 -7.21 -12.41
CA VAL A 375 14.04 -6.37 -11.27
C VAL A 375 12.84 -5.59 -10.78
N TYR A 376 12.51 -5.72 -9.49
CA TYR A 376 11.49 -4.92 -8.81
C TYR A 376 12.10 -3.63 -8.22
N GLY A 377 11.28 -2.58 -8.07
CA GLY A 377 11.73 -1.25 -7.65
C GLY A 377 10.77 -0.15 -8.06
N VAL A 378 11.17 1.12 -7.89
CA VAL A 378 10.44 2.27 -8.46
C VAL A 378 11.08 2.61 -9.80
N PHE A 379 10.35 2.37 -10.88
CA PHE A 379 10.76 2.73 -12.22
C PHE A 379 10.13 4.05 -12.65
N GLN A 380 10.63 4.60 -13.74
CA GLN A 380 10.12 5.81 -14.36
C GLN A 380 10.00 5.56 -15.87
N PHE A 381 8.84 5.82 -16.45
CA PHE A 381 8.78 6.13 -17.87
C PHE A 381 9.46 7.47 -18.06
N LYS A 382 10.49 7.52 -18.90
CA LYS A 382 11.23 8.73 -19.20
C LYS A 382 11.29 8.93 -20.71
N ILE A 383 10.80 10.06 -21.20
CA ILE A 383 10.99 10.51 -22.59
C ILE A 383 11.81 11.79 -22.53
N GLU A 384 12.98 11.76 -23.15
CA GLU A 384 13.85 12.91 -23.36
C GLU A 384 14.00 13.11 -24.85
N TYR A 385 13.22 14.03 -25.41
CA TYR A 385 13.28 14.37 -26.83
C TYR A 385 13.99 15.72 -27.00
N GLN A 386 15.22 15.65 -27.50
CA GLN A 386 16.05 16.80 -27.81
C GLN A 386 16.46 16.72 -29.29
N ARG A 387 15.95 17.68 -30.08
CA ARG A 387 16.20 17.80 -31.52
C ARG A 387 16.46 19.26 -31.87
N LEU A 388 17.39 19.47 -32.79
CA LEU A 388 17.95 20.78 -33.09
C LEU A 388 16.89 21.73 -33.68
N GLY A 389 16.57 22.78 -32.94
CA GLY A 389 15.52 23.76 -33.28
C GLY A 389 14.12 23.44 -32.73
N TYR A 390 13.90 22.26 -32.16
CA TYR A 390 12.66 21.93 -31.44
C TYR A 390 12.81 22.18 -29.93
N SER A 391 11.75 22.63 -29.27
CA SER A 391 11.69 22.69 -27.80
C SER A 391 11.98 21.31 -27.18
N SER A 392 12.83 21.26 -26.16
CA SER A 392 13.12 20.02 -25.45
C SER A 392 11.88 19.53 -24.69
N LEU A 393 11.52 18.26 -24.91
CA LEU A 393 10.52 17.56 -24.12
C LEU A 393 11.23 16.67 -23.10
N SER A 394 10.89 16.84 -21.82
CA SER A 394 11.29 15.94 -20.75
C SER A 394 10.04 15.51 -19.98
N LEU A 395 9.62 14.26 -20.18
CA LEU A 395 8.51 13.64 -19.47
C LEU A 395 9.03 12.57 -18.52
N SER A 396 8.54 12.55 -17.28
CA SER A 396 8.83 11.50 -16.31
C SER A 396 7.57 11.09 -15.54
N LYS A 397 7.15 9.83 -15.62
CA LYS A 397 6.02 9.27 -14.84
C LYS A 397 6.52 8.07 -14.02
N GLN A 398 6.50 8.19 -12.70
CA GLN A 398 7.08 7.20 -11.77
C GLN A 398 6.05 6.12 -11.40
N ILE A 399 6.47 4.84 -11.38
CA ILE A 399 5.59 3.70 -11.09
C ILE A 399 6.33 2.60 -10.32
N PRO A 400 5.75 2.05 -9.24
CA PRO A 400 6.30 0.88 -8.56
C PRO A 400 6.08 -0.42 -9.36
N VAL A 401 7.16 -1.17 -9.54
CA VAL A 401 7.16 -2.57 -9.99
C VAL A 401 7.38 -3.46 -8.77
N ARG A 402 6.47 -4.40 -8.53
CA ARG A 402 6.53 -5.36 -7.42
C ARG A 402 6.90 -6.79 -7.89
N PRO A 403 7.49 -7.62 -7.01
CA PRO A 403 7.61 -9.05 -7.27
C PRO A 403 6.24 -9.76 -7.26
N PHE A 404 6.25 -11.06 -7.60
CA PHE A 404 5.11 -11.96 -7.41
C PHE A 404 4.67 -12.02 -5.93
N ARG A 405 3.36 -12.08 -5.70
CA ARG A 405 2.81 -12.40 -4.38
C ARG A 405 2.83 -13.91 -4.13
N HIS A 406 2.78 -14.33 -2.86
CA HIS A 406 2.75 -15.74 -2.43
C HIS A 406 1.59 -16.59 -3.02
N ASN A 407 0.56 -15.94 -3.58
CA ASN A 407 -0.57 -16.57 -4.28
C ASN A 407 -0.45 -16.55 -5.82
N GLU A 408 0.56 -15.87 -6.38
CA GLU A 408 0.76 -15.70 -7.83
C GLU A 408 1.85 -16.62 -8.41
N TYR A 409 2.65 -17.28 -7.56
CA TYR A 409 3.58 -18.32 -7.98
C TYR A 409 2.84 -19.54 -8.54
N GLU A 410 3.44 -20.18 -9.54
CA GLU A 410 2.92 -21.42 -10.13
C GLU A 410 2.76 -22.53 -9.08
N ARG A 411 1.62 -23.24 -9.17
CA ARG A 411 1.26 -24.34 -8.26
C ARG A 411 1.10 -25.63 -9.05
N PHE A 412 1.26 -26.77 -8.37
CA PHE A 412 1.19 -28.10 -8.99
C PHE A 412 2.22 -28.32 -10.12
N LEU A 413 3.42 -27.75 -9.95
CA LEU A 413 4.58 -27.98 -10.82
C LEU A 413 4.77 -29.48 -11.11
N PRO A 414 4.81 -29.93 -12.38
CA PRO A 414 4.90 -31.36 -12.70
C PRO A 414 6.16 -32.05 -12.14
N ALA A 415 7.28 -31.33 -12.09
CA ALA A 415 8.52 -31.79 -11.46
C ALA A 415 8.39 -32.04 -9.94
N ALA A 416 7.35 -31.48 -9.30
CA ALA A 416 7.10 -31.62 -7.87
C ALA A 416 6.07 -32.72 -7.52
N TYR A 417 5.45 -33.38 -8.51
CA TYR A 417 4.53 -34.51 -8.27
C TYR A 417 5.09 -35.60 -7.34
N PRO A 418 6.38 -35.99 -7.36
CA PRO A 418 6.93 -36.94 -6.40
C PRO A 418 6.79 -36.48 -4.94
N TYR A 419 6.97 -35.19 -4.66
CA TYR A 419 6.85 -34.64 -3.30
C TYR A 419 5.40 -34.51 -2.87
N TYR A 420 4.49 -34.07 -3.76
CA TYR A 420 3.06 -34.06 -3.47
C TYR A 420 2.54 -35.48 -3.20
N GLY A 421 2.92 -36.45 -4.04
CA GLY A 421 2.61 -37.86 -3.87
C GLY A 421 3.17 -38.44 -2.58
N ALA A 422 4.43 -38.13 -2.23
CA ALA A 422 5.03 -38.54 -0.97
C ALA A 422 4.33 -37.91 0.25
N ALA A 423 3.92 -36.64 0.18
CA ALA A 423 3.20 -35.98 1.26
C ALA A 423 1.78 -36.54 1.44
N PHE A 424 1.04 -36.82 0.36
CA PHE A 424 -0.25 -37.50 0.43
C PHE A 424 -0.10 -38.96 0.88
N SER A 425 0.94 -39.67 0.45
CA SER A 425 1.25 -41.02 0.93
C SER A 425 1.61 -41.02 2.41
N MET A 426 2.42 -40.08 2.90
CA MET A 426 2.66 -39.91 4.34
C MET A 426 1.37 -39.55 5.07
N GLY A 427 0.52 -38.68 4.53
CA GLY A 427 -0.78 -38.38 5.11
C GLY A 427 -1.70 -39.62 5.19
N PHE A 428 -1.65 -40.50 4.19
CA PHE A 428 -2.40 -41.75 4.17
C PHE A 428 -1.81 -42.78 5.13
N THR A 429 -0.49 -43.03 5.10
CA THR A 429 0.19 -43.96 6.01
C THR A 429 0.16 -43.48 7.46
N ILE A 430 0.21 -42.17 7.72
CA ILE A 430 -0.07 -41.61 9.06
C ILE A 430 -1.53 -41.87 9.41
N ARG A 431 -2.50 -41.56 8.55
CA ARG A 431 -3.93 -41.85 8.81
C ARG A 431 -4.21 -43.34 9.06
N GLU A 432 -3.51 -44.23 8.37
CA GLU A 432 -3.62 -45.69 8.44
C GLU A 432 -2.92 -46.25 9.70
N THR A 433 -1.72 -45.77 10.00
CA THR A 433 -1.02 -46.08 11.26
C THR A 433 -1.77 -45.51 12.46
N THR A 434 -2.34 -44.31 12.37
CA THR A 434 -3.24 -43.79 13.40
C THR A 434 -4.57 -44.52 13.43
N MET A 435 -5.10 -45.07 12.32
CA MET A 435 -6.27 -45.96 12.38
C MET A 435 -5.95 -47.20 13.22
N ILE A 436 -4.77 -47.80 13.00
CA ILE A 436 -4.27 -48.93 13.77
C ILE A 436 -4.03 -48.54 15.25
N SER A 437 -3.44 -47.37 15.53
CA SER A 437 -3.22 -46.88 16.90
C SER A 437 -4.49 -46.36 17.60
N PHE A 438 -5.50 -45.87 16.87
CA PHE A 438 -6.82 -45.53 17.41
C PHE A 438 -7.66 -46.78 17.68
N ASN A 439 -7.41 -47.89 16.97
CA ASN A 439 -7.95 -49.20 17.33
C ASN A 439 -7.43 -49.70 18.70
N GLU A 440 -6.30 -49.19 19.19
CA GLU A 440 -5.84 -49.37 20.59
C GLU A 440 -6.35 -48.26 21.55
N GLN A 441 -7.04 -47.22 21.06
CA GLN A 441 -7.69 -46.19 21.90
C GLN A 441 -9.15 -46.53 22.29
N TYR A 442 -9.56 -47.78 22.16
CA TYR A 442 -10.88 -48.19 22.66
C TYR A 442 -10.90 -48.18 24.20
N HIS A 443 -11.89 -47.43 24.73
CA HIS A 443 -12.18 -47.16 26.14
C HIS A 443 -11.24 -46.16 26.87
N LYS A 444 -11.58 -44.87 26.75
CA LYS A 444 -11.22 -43.88 27.79
C LYS A 444 -11.75 -44.34 29.15
N LYS A 445 -10.97 -44.16 30.22
CA LYS A 445 -11.40 -44.48 31.58
C LYS A 445 -12.36 -43.40 32.11
N LYS A 446 -13.40 -43.80 32.83
CA LYS A 446 -14.53 -42.92 33.21
C LYS A 446 -14.35 -42.30 34.59
N VAL A 447 -14.65 -41.00 34.72
CA VAL A 447 -14.55 -40.22 35.96
C VAL A 447 -15.84 -39.42 36.15
N VAL A 448 -16.36 -39.36 37.38
CA VAL A 448 -17.57 -38.61 37.73
C VAL A 448 -17.22 -37.42 38.61
N PHE A 449 -17.82 -36.26 38.36
CA PHE A 449 -17.63 -35.03 39.11
C PHE A 449 -18.95 -34.57 39.75
N ILE A 450 -18.93 -34.22 41.04
CA ILE A 450 -20.10 -33.71 41.77
C ILE A 450 -19.81 -32.29 42.27
N MET A 451 -20.44 -31.33 41.60
CA MET A 451 -20.24 -29.89 41.77
C MET A 451 -21.46 -29.22 42.42
N GLY A 452 -21.26 -28.07 43.06
CA GLY A 452 -22.32 -27.33 43.75
C GLY A 452 -21.77 -26.41 44.85
N SER A 453 -22.60 -25.50 45.34
CA SER A 453 -22.28 -24.58 46.45
C SER A 453 -22.12 -25.29 47.80
N THR A 454 -21.48 -24.64 48.78
CA THR A 454 -21.41 -25.13 50.17
C THR A 454 -22.82 -25.25 50.75
N GLY A 455 -23.10 -26.36 51.45
CA GLY A 455 -24.43 -26.70 51.96
C GLY A 455 -25.36 -27.46 50.99
N SER A 456 -25.08 -27.54 49.68
CA SER A 456 -26.00 -28.13 48.68
C SER A 456 -26.17 -29.66 48.73
N GLY A 457 -25.55 -30.36 49.69
CA GLY A 457 -25.71 -31.80 49.90
C GLY A 457 -24.75 -32.72 49.13
N LYS A 458 -23.77 -32.18 48.38
CA LYS A 458 -22.78 -32.96 47.58
C LYS A 458 -22.26 -34.23 48.26
N SER A 459 -21.74 -34.11 49.49
CA SER A 459 -21.09 -35.21 50.19
C SER A 459 -22.07 -36.34 50.56
N ARG A 460 -23.36 -36.02 50.73
CA ARG A 460 -24.41 -37.03 50.88
C ARG A 460 -24.64 -37.77 49.56
N LEU A 461 -24.78 -37.04 48.46
CA LEU A 461 -24.99 -37.64 47.13
C LEU A 461 -23.82 -38.54 46.73
N SER A 462 -22.57 -38.13 46.99
CA SER A 462 -21.42 -38.95 46.64
C SER A 462 -21.38 -40.29 47.37
N ILE A 463 -21.85 -40.34 48.61
CA ILE A 463 -21.95 -41.57 49.41
C ILE A 463 -23.13 -42.43 48.92
N ASP A 464 -24.30 -41.83 48.70
CA ASP A 464 -25.46 -42.48 48.08
C ASP A 464 -25.11 -43.15 46.72
N LEU A 465 -24.26 -42.50 45.90
CA LEU A 465 -23.78 -43.04 44.62
C LEU A 465 -22.68 -44.09 44.79
N ALA A 466 -21.69 -43.85 45.68
CA ALA A 466 -20.57 -44.76 45.87
C ALA A 466 -20.97 -46.13 46.43
N ILE A 467 -22.00 -46.16 47.29
CA ILE A 467 -22.62 -47.41 47.78
C ILE A 467 -23.25 -48.21 46.63
N HIS A 468 -23.81 -47.53 45.62
CA HIS A 468 -24.48 -48.17 44.48
C HIS A 468 -23.52 -48.61 43.37
N PHE A 469 -22.44 -47.86 43.13
CA PHE A 469 -21.50 -48.07 42.01
C PHE A 469 -20.09 -48.48 42.46
N GLN A 470 -19.93 -49.02 43.68
CA GLN A 470 -18.65 -49.47 44.25
C GLN A 470 -17.51 -48.46 44.07
N SER A 471 -17.81 -47.18 44.31
CA SER A 471 -16.95 -46.06 43.93
C SER A 471 -16.08 -45.57 45.09
N GLU A 472 -15.02 -44.82 44.78
CA GLU A 472 -14.20 -44.13 45.79
C GLU A 472 -14.24 -42.61 45.56
N ILE A 473 -14.20 -41.86 46.66
CA ILE A 473 -14.44 -40.41 46.67
C ILE A 473 -13.09 -39.67 46.77
N ILE A 474 -12.86 -38.72 45.88
CA ILE A 474 -11.74 -37.77 45.95
C ILE A 474 -12.30 -36.41 46.36
N ASN A 475 -11.91 -35.89 47.52
CA ASN A 475 -12.28 -34.54 47.94
C ASN A 475 -11.56 -33.49 47.06
N SER A 476 -12.31 -32.51 46.58
CA SER A 476 -11.82 -31.33 45.85
C SER A 476 -12.24 -30.00 46.51
N ASP A 477 -12.57 -29.99 47.81
CA ASP A 477 -12.64 -28.74 48.58
C ASP A 477 -11.29 -28.40 49.24
N LYS A 478 -10.76 -27.22 48.87
CA LYS A 478 -9.43 -26.71 49.23
C LYS A 478 -9.14 -26.58 50.73
N ILE A 479 -10.17 -26.58 51.57
CA ILE A 479 -10.04 -26.46 53.03
C ILE A 479 -10.12 -27.84 53.70
N GLN A 480 -10.86 -28.78 53.13
CA GLN A 480 -11.06 -30.11 53.72
C GLN A 480 -9.86 -31.06 53.55
N VAL A 481 -8.86 -30.68 52.74
CA VAL A 481 -7.60 -31.44 52.54
C VAL A 481 -6.72 -31.50 53.79
N TYR A 482 -6.81 -30.51 54.68
CA TYR A 482 -5.95 -30.36 55.86
C TYR A 482 -6.48 -31.12 57.08
N LYS A 483 -5.58 -31.52 57.98
CA LYS A 483 -5.90 -32.17 59.27
C LYS A 483 -6.54 -31.20 60.27
N GLY A 484 -7.46 -31.71 61.10
CA GLY A 484 -8.18 -30.91 62.11
C GLY A 484 -9.20 -29.93 61.53
N LEU A 485 -9.85 -29.17 62.41
CA LEU A 485 -11.02 -28.33 62.11
C LEU A 485 -12.16 -29.12 61.41
N ASP A 486 -12.45 -30.34 61.87
CA ASP A 486 -13.38 -31.24 61.19
C ASP A 486 -14.84 -30.72 61.25
N ILE A 487 -15.23 -30.07 62.35
CA ILE A 487 -16.52 -29.39 62.51
C ILE A 487 -16.55 -28.12 61.66
N THR A 488 -15.58 -27.23 61.84
CA THR A 488 -15.52 -25.90 61.23
C THR A 488 -15.44 -25.99 59.70
N THR A 489 -14.68 -26.96 59.18
CA THR A 489 -14.56 -27.20 57.74
C THR A 489 -15.65 -28.13 57.19
N ASN A 490 -16.54 -28.65 58.04
CA ASN A 490 -17.67 -29.52 57.70
C ASN A 490 -17.22 -30.80 56.94
N LYS A 491 -16.25 -31.54 57.48
CA LYS A 491 -15.87 -32.85 56.92
C LYS A 491 -16.96 -33.89 57.22
N VAL A 492 -17.01 -34.93 56.41
CA VAL A 492 -17.93 -36.07 56.61
C VAL A 492 -17.40 -36.91 57.77
N SER A 493 -18.21 -37.10 58.82
CA SER A 493 -17.82 -37.91 59.97
C SER A 493 -17.68 -39.39 59.60
N ALA A 494 -16.84 -40.16 60.31
CA ALA A 494 -16.59 -41.56 59.99
C ALA A 494 -17.85 -42.45 60.00
N SER A 495 -18.88 -42.07 60.77
CA SER A 495 -20.20 -42.73 60.78
C SER A 495 -21.07 -42.37 59.57
N GLU A 496 -20.93 -41.18 59.00
CA GLU A 496 -21.62 -40.76 57.78
C GLU A 496 -20.96 -41.31 56.51
N GLN A 497 -19.64 -41.56 56.52
CA GLN A 497 -18.89 -42.13 55.38
C GLN A 497 -19.34 -43.55 54.99
N GLN A 498 -20.03 -44.28 55.89
CA GLN A 498 -20.60 -45.62 55.68
C GLN A 498 -19.63 -46.66 55.08
N GLY A 499 -18.32 -46.51 55.33
CA GLY A 499 -17.27 -47.40 54.84
C GLY A 499 -16.76 -47.09 53.42
N VAL A 500 -17.23 -46.02 52.77
CA VAL A 500 -16.73 -45.57 51.46
C VAL A 500 -15.33 -44.94 51.62
N PRO A 501 -14.31 -45.38 50.86
CA PRO A 501 -12.99 -44.75 50.86
C PRO A 501 -13.05 -43.29 50.39
N HIS A 502 -12.38 -42.40 51.13
CA HIS A 502 -12.21 -40.99 50.82
C HIS A 502 -10.71 -40.66 50.70
N HIS A 503 -10.33 -39.92 49.66
CA HIS A 503 -8.97 -39.44 49.39
C HIS A 503 -8.93 -37.92 49.45
N LEU A 504 -7.80 -37.36 49.89
CA LEU A 504 -7.56 -35.91 50.03
C LEU A 504 -8.50 -35.26 51.07
N LEU A 505 -8.84 -35.98 52.13
CA LEU A 505 -9.78 -35.57 53.18
C LEU A 505 -9.11 -35.70 54.55
N GLY A 506 -8.49 -34.61 55.02
CA GLY A 506 -7.72 -34.62 56.26
C GLY A 506 -6.36 -35.31 56.16
N ASP A 507 -5.70 -35.24 55.00
CA ASP A 507 -4.40 -35.88 54.76
C ASP A 507 -3.19 -34.96 55.02
N PHE A 508 -3.33 -33.65 54.80
CA PHE A 508 -2.22 -32.69 54.78
C PHE A 508 -2.03 -31.91 56.09
N ASP A 509 -0.83 -31.36 56.32
CA ASP A 509 -0.51 -30.59 57.54
C ASP A 509 -1.24 -29.24 57.58
N PRO A 510 -1.80 -28.80 58.72
CA PRO A 510 -2.52 -27.51 58.83
C PRO A 510 -1.77 -26.27 58.34
N ASN A 511 -0.43 -26.31 58.38
CA ASN A 511 0.45 -25.19 58.09
C ASN A 511 1.10 -25.27 56.69
N SER A 512 0.85 -26.33 55.91
CA SER A 512 1.31 -26.41 54.53
C SER A 512 0.43 -25.58 53.60
N ASP A 513 1.01 -24.98 52.57
CA ASP A 513 0.26 -24.28 51.52
C ASP A 513 -0.01 -25.26 50.35
N PHE A 514 -1.19 -25.89 50.34
CA PHE A 514 -1.59 -26.84 49.29
C PHE A 514 -2.10 -26.11 48.04
N THR A 515 -1.36 -26.19 46.93
CA THR A 515 -1.68 -25.48 45.68
C THR A 515 -2.65 -26.25 44.78
N ALA A 516 -3.12 -25.60 43.72
CA ALA A 516 -3.93 -26.27 42.69
C ALA A 516 -3.13 -27.31 41.89
N ASN A 517 -1.81 -27.12 41.73
CA ASN A 517 -0.94 -28.08 41.06
C ASN A 517 -0.73 -29.35 41.91
N ASP A 518 -0.57 -29.18 43.22
CA ASP A 518 -0.47 -30.31 44.16
C ASP A 518 -1.78 -31.09 44.19
N PHE A 519 -2.93 -30.39 44.21
CA PHE A 519 -4.23 -31.04 44.03
C PHE A 519 -4.28 -31.85 42.74
N CYS A 520 -3.87 -31.30 41.60
CA CYS A 520 -3.90 -32.01 40.32
C CYS A 520 -3.06 -33.29 40.36
N HIS A 521 -1.82 -33.21 40.83
CA HIS A 521 -0.93 -34.37 40.96
C HIS A 521 -1.50 -35.47 41.89
N HIS A 522 -2.00 -35.08 43.06
CA HIS A 522 -2.58 -36.02 44.03
C HIS A 522 -3.95 -36.58 43.59
N ALA A 523 -4.74 -35.81 42.85
CA ALA A 523 -6.01 -36.25 42.27
C ALA A 523 -5.78 -37.26 41.13
N LEU A 524 -4.85 -36.98 40.21
CA LEU A 524 -4.46 -37.90 39.13
C LEU A 524 -4.00 -39.26 39.68
N SER A 525 -3.03 -39.25 40.59
CA SER A 525 -2.52 -40.48 41.23
C SER A 525 -3.61 -41.24 42.00
N SER A 526 -4.69 -40.58 42.42
CA SER A 526 -5.84 -41.24 43.05
C SER A 526 -6.84 -41.76 42.04
N VAL A 527 -7.14 -41.01 40.98
CA VAL A 527 -7.96 -41.46 39.84
C VAL A 527 -7.36 -42.73 39.21
N GLU A 528 -6.06 -42.75 38.93
CA GLU A 528 -5.35 -43.90 38.35
C GLU A 528 -5.47 -45.14 39.24
N ARG A 529 -5.15 -45.01 40.54
CA ARG A 529 -5.22 -46.10 41.54
C ARG A 529 -6.62 -46.66 41.74
N ILE A 530 -7.64 -45.79 41.75
CA ILE A 530 -9.05 -46.21 41.87
C ILE A 530 -9.47 -47.01 40.63
N LEU A 531 -9.09 -46.55 39.44
CA LEU A 531 -9.36 -47.23 38.18
C LEU A 531 -8.57 -48.54 38.01
N GLU A 532 -7.37 -48.65 38.59
CA GLU A 532 -6.63 -49.92 38.70
C GLU A 532 -7.32 -50.94 39.62
N SER A 533 -8.12 -50.48 40.59
CA SER A 533 -8.93 -51.33 41.46
C SER A 533 -10.31 -51.71 40.88
N GLU A 534 -10.53 -51.46 39.58
CA GLU A 534 -11.80 -51.63 38.85
C GLU A 534 -12.98 -50.79 39.41
N ARG A 535 -12.68 -49.73 40.18
CA ARG A 535 -13.67 -48.83 40.80
C ARG A 535 -13.84 -47.53 40.03
N VAL A 536 -15.00 -46.90 40.20
CA VAL A 536 -15.27 -45.56 39.64
C VAL A 536 -14.73 -44.48 40.58
N PRO A 537 -13.89 -43.53 40.12
CA PRO A 537 -13.50 -42.36 40.89
C PRO A 537 -14.59 -41.27 40.81
N ILE A 538 -15.05 -40.78 41.97
CA ILE A 538 -15.97 -39.66 42.09
C ILE A 538 -15.25 -38.47 42.74
N ILE A 539 -15.07 -37.39 41.99
CA ILE A 539 -14.44 -36.14 42.48
C ILE A 539 -15.53 -35.20 43.00
N VAL A 540 -15.43 -34.79 44.27
CA VAL A 540 -16.51 -34.12 45.02
C VAL A 540 -15.98 -32.89 45.74
N GLY A 541 -16.54 -31.70 45.51
CA GLY A 541 -16.05 -30.51 46.19
C GLY A 541 -16.73 -29.20 45.81
N GLY A 542 -16.42 -28.13 46.55
CA GLY A 542 -16.89 -26.77 46.28
C GLY A 542 -15.82 -25.83 45.73
N SER A 543 -14.56 -26.25 45.61
CA SER A 543 -13.47 -25.40 45.14
C SER A 543 -13.28 -25.56 43.63
N ASN A 544 -14.18 -24.94 42.86
CA ASN A 544 -14.22 -25.01 41.39
C ASN A 544 -12.86 -24.76 40.72
N THR A 545 -11.98 -23.94 41.31
CA THR A 545 -10.62 -23.68 40.80
C THR A 545 -9.69 -24.89 40.79
N TYR A 546 -9.91 -25.88 41.65
CA TYR A 546 -9.18 -27.15 41.64
C TYR A 546 -9.71 -28.08 40.54
N ILE A 547 -11.03 -28.10 40.34
CA ILE A 547 -11.69 -28.90 39.28
C ILE A 547 -11.37 -28.31 37.89
N GLU A 548 -11.38 -26.99 37.76
CA GLU A 548 -11.00 -26.23 36.56
C GLU A 548 -9.53 -26.48 36.18
N ALA A 549 -8.60 -26.41 37.15
CA ALA A 549 -7.19 -26.74 36.93
C ALA A 549 -6.99 -28.20 36.50
N LEU A 550 -7.65 -29.16 37.16
CA LEU A 550 -7.52 -30.59 36.82
C LEU A 550 -8.03 -30.91 35.41
N VAL A 551 -9.09 -30.22 34.94
CA VAL A 551 -9.79 -30.56 33.69
C VAL A 551 -9.26 -29.80 32.47
N GLU A 552 -8.78 -28.57 32.63
CA GLU A 552 -8.41 -27.68 31.51
C GLU A 552 -6.89 -27.42 31.38
N ASP A 553 -6.04 -27.87 32.31
CA ASP A 553 -4.59 -27.64 32.21
C ASP A 553 -3.96 -28.45 31.05
N PRO A 554 -3.34 -27.79 30.04
CA PRO A 554 -2.75 -28.47 28.88
C PRO A 554 -1.54 -29.36 29.20
N SER A 555 -0.95 -29.28 30.39
CA SER A 555 0.12 -30.19 30.83
C SER A 555 -0.41 -31.53 31.36
N ILE A 556 -1.69 -31.58 31.74
CA ILE A 556 -2.33 -32.77 32.29
C ILE A 556 -3.01 -33.60 31.19
N ASP A 557 -3.53 -32.95 30.13
CA ASP A 557 -4.30 -33.58 29.06
C ASP A 557 -5.50 -34.41 29.57
N PHE A 558 -6.15 -33.98 30.68
CA PHE A 558 -7.15 -34.78 31.40
C PHE A 558 -8.30 -35.25 30.50
N ARG A 559 -8.84 -34.34 29.67
CA ARG A 559 -9.91 -34.60 28.70
C ARG A 559 -9.51 -35.55 27.55
N SER A 560 -8.22 -35.75 27.30
CA SER A 560 -7.77 -36.77 26.33
C SER A 560 -7.77 -38.17 26.97
N LYS A 561 -7.30 -38.27 28.22
CA LYS A 561 -7.12 -39.52 28.97
C LYS A 561 -8.43 -40.09 29.54
N TYR A 562 -9.29 -39.21 30.04
CA TYR A 562 -10.50 -39.58 30.78
C TYR A 562 -11.77 -39.07 30.10
N ASP A 563 -12.84 -39.83 30.28
CA ASP A 563 -14.20 -39.41 29.96
C ASP A 563 -14.90 -38.92 31.24
N CYS A 564 -15.67 -37.83 31.16
CA CYS A 564 -15.97 -36.97 32.30
C CYS A 564 -17.47 -36.63 32.41
N CYS A 565 -18.17 -37.23 33.37
CA CYS A 565 -19.56 -36.89 33.67
C CYS A 565 -19.63 -35.81 34.77
N PHE A 566 -20.23 -34.65 34.49
CA PHE A 566 -20.37 -33.55 35.45
C PHE A 566 -21.82 -33.44 35.97
N ILE A 567 -22.01 -33.70 37.26
CA ILE A 567 -23.28 -33.50 37.97
C ILE A 567 -23.20 -32.21 38.78
N TRP A 568 -24.13 -31.29 38.55
CA TRP A 568 -24.27 -30.05 39.30
C TRP A 568 -25.51 -30.08 40.19
N LEU A 569 -25.30 -30.17 41.50
CA LEU A 569 -26.35 -29.92 42.51
C LEU A 569 -26.58 -28.43 42.69
N ASP A 570 -27.74 -27.95 42.26
CA ASP A 570 -28.20 -26.58 42.46
C ASP A 570 -29.27 -26.49 43.56
N VAL A 571 -29.30 -25.34 44.24
CA VAL A 571 -30.31 -24.95 45.24
C VAL A 571 -30.56 -23.46 45.08
N SER A 572 -31.82 -23.02 45.17
CA SER A 572 -32.13 -21.59 45.13
C SER A 572 -31.46 -20.83 46.29
N LEU A 573 -30.85 -19.69 45.98
CA LEU A 573 -30.00 -18.97 46.94
C LEU A 573 -30.70 -18.57 48.25
N PRO A 574 -31.96 -18.09 48.29
CA PRO A 574 -32.62 -17.70 49.54
C PRO A 574 -32.81 -18.88 50.51
N ILE A 575 -33.17 -20.05 49.99
CA ILE A 575 -33.37 -21.26 50.77
C ILE A 575 -32.02 -21.84 51.20
N LEU A 576 -31.01 -21.80 50.33
CA LEU A 576 -29.65 -22.19 50.68
C LEU A 576 -29.04 -21.30 51.77
N HIS A 577 -29.22 -19.98 51.72
CA HIS A 577 -28.73 -19.04 52.75
C HIS A 577 -29.39 -19.31 54.11
N SER A 578 -30.70 -19.56 54.13
CA SER A 578 -31.44 -19.97 55.34
C SER A 578 -30.91 -21.29 55.92
N PHE A 579 -30.65 -22.29 55.06
CA PHE A 579 -30.09 -23.57 55.48
C PHE A 579 -28.64 -23.45 55.98
N VAL A 580 -27.79 -22.74 55.26
CA VAL A 580 -26.37 -22.50 55.60
C VAL A 580 -26.26 -21.76 56.94
N SER A 581 -27.13 -20.77 57.20
CA SER A 581 -27.13 -20.04 58.48
C SER A 581 -27.51 -20.95 59.65
N LYS A 582 -28.57 -21.76 59.50
CA LYS A 582 -28.97 -22.79 60.48
C LYS A 582 -27.88 -23.84 60.71
N ARG A 583 -27.07 -24.15 59.69
CA ARG A 583 -25.94 -25.07 59.78
C ARG A 583 -24.79 -24.49 60.60
N VAL A 584 -24.48 -23.19 60.47
CA VAL A 584 -23.52 -22.51 61.37
C VAL A 584 -23.98 -22.62 62.82
N ASP A 585 -25.27 -22.38 63.11
CA ASP A 585 -25.80 -22.59 64.47
C ASP A 585 -25.65 -24.06 64.96
N GLN A 586 -25.65 -25.04 64.06
CA GLN A 586 -25.42 -26.45 64.41
C GLN A 586 -23.94 -26.74 64.66
N MET A 587 -23.04 -26.16 63.86
CA MET A 587 -21.59 -26.24 64.05
C MET A 587 -21.14 -25.61 65.37
N VAL A 588 -21.69 -24.44 65.73
CA VAL A 588 -21.47 -23.80 67.05
C VAL A 588 -21.94 -24.71 68.19
N ARG A 589 -23.14 -25.29 68.11
CA ARG A 589 -23.64 -26.26 69.11
C ARG A 589 -22.85 -27.57 69.17
N ALA A 590 -22.12 -27.92 68.11
CA ALA A 590 -21.27 -29.11 68.06
C ALA A 590 -19.85 -28.87 68.65
N GLY A 591 -19.47 -27.62 68.92
CA GLY A 591 -18.16 -27.27 69.50
C GLY A 591 -17.21 -26.49 68.59
N LEU A 592 -17.69 -25.86 67.50
CA LEU A 592 -16.85 -25.05 66.59
C LEU A 592 -15.95 -24.05 67.32
N VAL A 593 -16.46 -23.34 68.33
CA VAL A 593 -15.69 -22.34 69.07
C VAL A 593 -14.53 -22.99 69.83
N ASP A 594 -14.75 -24.15 70.45
CA ASP A 594 -13.71 -24.89 71.16
C ASP A 594 -12.69 -25.52 70.20
N GLU A 595 -13.13 -25.94 69.01
CA GLU A 595 -12.29 -26.48 67.95
C GLU A 595 -11.35 -25.40 67.36
N VAL A 596 -11.87 -24.21 67.05
CA VAL A 596 -11.05 -23.09 66.54
C VAL A 596 -10.09 -22.58 67.63
N ARG A 597 -10.52 -22.51 68.90
CA ARG A 597 -9.64 -22.15 70.02
C ARG A 597 -8.40 -23.05 70.09
N GLY A 598 -8.54 -24.34 69.74
CA GLY A 598 -7.43 -25.30 69.70
C GLY A 598 -6.35 -25.04 68.63
N ILE A 599 -6.60 -24.13 67.67
CA ILE A 599 -5.66 -23.74 66.60
C ILE A 599 -5.33 -22.23 66.64
N PHE A 600 -5.95 -21.48 67.55
CA PHE A 600 -5.70 -20.06 67.73
C PHE A 600 -4.23 -19.77 68.10
N VAL A 601 -3.64 -18.80 67.43
CA VAL A 601 -2.29 -18.28 67.67
C VAL A 601 -2.34 -16.76 67.45
N PRO A 602 -1.90 -15.92 68.40
CA PRO A 602 -1.83 -14.47 68.20
C PRO A 602 -0.97 -14.09 66.98
N ASP A 603 -1.33 -12.99 66.31
CA ASP A 603 -0.66 -12.48 65.10
C ASP A 603 -0.52 -13.49 63.95
N ALA A 604 -1.51 -14.38 63.77
CA ALA A 604 -1.50 -15.41 62.74
C ALA A 604 -1.71 -14.89 61.30
N ASP A 605 -0.93 -15.41 60.34
CA ASP A 605 -1.22 -15.26 58.91
C ASP A 605 -2.45 -16.11 58.51
N TYR A 606 -3.60 -15.46 58.37
CA TYR A 606 -4.86 -16.07 57.91
C TYR A 606 -4.93 -16.28 56.38
N THR A 607 -3.90 -15.90 55.61
CA THR A 607 -3.91 -16.05 54.14
C THR A 607 -3.52 -17.45 53.66
N ARG A 608 -2.99 -18.30 54.57
CA ARG A 608 -2.32 -19.59 54.29
C ARG A 608 -2.97 -20.82 54.93
N GLY A 609 -2.67 -22.00 54.38
CA GLY A 609 -3.04 -23.30 54.95
C GLY A 609 -4.52 -23.44 55.32
N ILE A 610 -4.79 -24.11 56.45
CA ILE A 610 -6.16 -24.31 56.97
C ILE A 610 -6.77 -23.04 57.59
N ARG A 611 -5.95 -22.06 58.01
CA ARG A 611 -6.40 -20.83 58.70
C ARG A 611 -7.31 -19.93 57.87
N ARG A 612 -7.42 -20.22 56.57
CA ARG A 612 -8.35 -19.63 55.59
C ARG A 612 -9.78 -20.17 55.69
N ALA A 613 -10.07 -21.07 56.63
CA ALA A 613 -11.40 -21.61 56.88
C ALA A 613 -12.31 -20.52 57.46
N ILE A 614 -13.52 -20.37 56.91
CA ILE A 614 -14.56 -19.49 57.47
C ILE A 614 -14.91 -20.02 58.87
N GLY A 615 -14.79 -19.16 59.88
CA GLY A 615 -14.82 -19.51 61.30
C GLY A 615 -13.49 -19.29 62.03
N VAL A 616 -12.37 -19.18 61.32
CA VAL A 616 -11.04 -19.00 61.92
C VAL A 616 -10.62 -17.52 61.98
N PRO A 617 -10.69 -16.72 60.90
CA PRO A 617 -10.46 -15.27 60.99
C PRO A 617 -11.56 -14.54 61.76
N GLU A 618 -12.84 -14.91 61.57
CA GLU A 618 -13.98 -14.23 62.19
C GLU A 618 -14.01 -14.33 63.73
N MET A 619 -13.27 -15.27 64.31
CA MET A 619 -13.16 -15.47 65.76
C MET A 619 -11.90 -14.84 66.37
N ASP A 620 -11.02 -14.21 65.57
CA ASP A 620 -9.76 -13.61 66.05
C ASP A 620 -10.02 -12.53 67.11
N GLU A 621 -10.89 -11.55 66.84
CA GLU A 621 -11.24 -10.49 67.80
C GLU A 621 -11.83 -11.07 69.11
N TYR A 622 -12.62 -12.16 69.03
CA TYR A 622 -13.16 -12.84 70.20
C TYR A 622 -12.05 -13.48 71.05
N PHE A 623 -11.12 -14.22 70.44
CA PHE A 623 -10.02 -14.88 71.17
C PHE A 623 -8.98 -13.88 71.69
N GLN A 624 -8.70 -12.80 70.97
CA GLN A 624 -7.87 -11.71 71.49
C GLN A 624 -8.52 -11.06 72.73
N ALA A 625 -9.84 -10.85 72.73
CA ALA A 625 -10.57 -10.40 73.92
C ALA A 625 -10.63 -11.47 75.03
N GLU A 626 -10.59 -12.76 74.71
CA GLU A 626 -10.52 -13.86 75.69
C GLU A 626 -9.14 -13.98 76.37
N MET A 627 -8.06 -13.49 75.75
CA MET A 627 -6.71 -13.44 76.35
C MET A 627 -6.44 -12.20 77.23
N ASN A 628 -7.26 -11.15 77.14
CA ASN A 628 -7.11 -9.92 77.93
C ASN A 628 -8.02 -9.95 79.16
N ASP A 629 -7.46 -10.29 80.34
CA ASP A 629 -8.19 -10.50 81.61
C ASP A 629 -9.03 -9.30 82.13
N ASP A 630 -8.85 -8.10 81.56
CA ASP A 630 -9.58 -6.87 81.95
C ASP A 630 -10.99 -6.73 81.31
N ASP A 631 -11.38 -7.59 80.35
CA ASP A 631 -12.56 -7.35 79.51
C ASP A 631 -13.88 -7.94 80.03
N ASP A 632 -14.89 -7.06 80.15
CA ASP A 632 -16.24 -7.38 80.63
C ASP A 632 -16.87 -8.59 79.91
N LYS A 633 -17.49 -9.50 80.68
CA LYS A 633 -18.15 -10.68 80.10
C LYS A 633 -19.23 -10.30 79.08
N GLU A 634 -20.02 -9.26 79.37
CA GLU A 634 -21.07 -8.78 78.45
C GLU A 634 -20.50 -8.21 77.13
N LYS A 635 -19.23 -7.82 77.09
CA LYS A 635 -18.53 -7.41 75.86
C LYS A 635 -18.09 -8.65 75.07
N ARG A 636 -17.54 -9.67 75.74
CA ARG A 636 -17.13 -10.93 75.09
C ARG A 636 -18.31 -11.73 74.52
N ASP A 637 -19.42 -11.79 75.25
CA ASP A 637 -20.66 -12.43 74.75
C ASP A 637 -21.15 -11.74 73.45
N LYS A 638 -21.05 -10.40 73.35
CA LYS A 638 -21.41 -9.63 72.13
C LYS A 638 -20.42 -9.82 70.97
N LEU A 639 -19.12 -9.95 71.25
CA LEU A 639 -18.11 -10.26 70.22
C LEU A 639 -18.34 -11.66 69.65
N LEU A 640 -18.74 -12.63 70.48
CA LEU A 640 -19.06 -13.98 70.04
C LEU A 640 -20.29 -14.01 69.12
N ASP A 641 -21.38 -13.31 69.50
CA ASP A 641 -22.58 -13.17 68.66
C ASP A 641 -22.24 -12.49 67.32
N ALA A 642 -21.41 -11.44 67.32
CA ALA A 642 -20.97 -10.75 66.12
C ALA A 642 -20.15 -11.66 65.18
N ALA A 643 -19.18 -12.40 65.73
CA ALA A 643 -18.38 -13.38 64.99
C ALA A 643 -19.27 -14.47 64.35
N ILE A 644 -20.27 -14.97 65.08
CA ILE A 644 -21.21 -15.99 64.58
C ILE A 644 -22.06 -15.46 63.41
N GLU A 645 -22.52 -14.21 63.46
CA GLU A 645 -23.24 -13.59 62.35
C GLU A 645 -22.31 -13.28 61.15
N GLU A 646 -21.04 -12.92 61.36
CA GLU A 646 -20.09 -12.78 60.25
C GLU A 646 -19.83 -14.14 59.57
N ILE A 647 -19.62 -15.22 60.34
CA ILE A 647 -19.45 -16.57 59.79
C ILE A 647 -20.65 -16.96 58.90
N LYS A 648 -21.87 -16.63 59.30
CA LYS A 648 -23.08 -16.83 58.48
C LYS A 648 -23.01 -16.00 57.20
N ALA A 649 -22.70 -14.71 57.29
CA ALA A 649 -22.61 -13.81 56.15
C ALA A 649 -21.53 -14.26 55.15
N ASN A 650 -20.32 -14.57 55.61
CA ASN A 650 -19.19 -15.04 54.79
C ASN A 650 -19.48 -16.43 54.18
N THR A 651 -20.16 -17.34 54.89
CA THR A 651 -20.56 -18.64 54.31
C THR A 651 -21.65 -18.48 53.23
N CYS A 652 -22.63 -17.58 53.43
CA CYS A 652 -23.65 -17.28 52.41
C CYS A 652 -23.04 -16.59 51.18
N LYS A 653 -22.08 -15.68 51.38
CA LYS A 653 -21.28 -15.03 50.33
C LYS A 653 -20.47 -16.06 49.54
N LEU A 654 -19.80 -17.00 50.22
CA LEU A 654 -19.09 -18.11 49.57
C LEU A 654 -20.03 -18.98 48.72
N ALA A 655 -21.22 -19.33 49.23
CA ALA A 655 -22.20 -20.13 48.50
C ALA A 655 -22.64 -19.43 47.19
N SER A 656 -22.91 -18.12 47.23
CA SER A 656 -23.22 -17.31 46.05
C SER A 656 -22.06 -17.26 45.05
N CYS A 657 -20.82 -17.03 45.52
CA CYS A 657 -19.63 -17.01 44.67
C CYS A 657 -19.33 -18.37 44.03
N GLN A 658 -19.58 -19.48 44.73
CA GLN A 658 -19.44 -20.83 44.19
C GLN A 658 -20.47 -21.10 43.09
N ARG A 659 -21.73 -20.72 43.29
CA ARG A 659 -22.79 -20.85 42.28
C ARG A 659 -22.45 -20.09 41.00
N GLY A 660 -22.12 -18.80 41.11
CA GLY A 660 -21.77 -17.97 39.95
C GLY A 660 -20.56 -18.50 39.17
N LYS A 661 -19.58 -19.11 39.86
CA LYS A 661 -18.46 -19.79 39.20
C LYS A 661 -18.87 -21.06 38.45
N ILE A 662 -19.87 -21.83 38.90
CA ILE A 662 -20.38 -23.00 38.18
C ILE A 662 -21.17 -22.56 36.94
N GLU A 663 -22.02 -21.53 37.10
CA GLU A 663 -22.74 -20.90 35.99
C GLU A 663 -21.76 -20.39 34.91
N ARG A 664 -20.61 -19.82 35.31
CA ARG A 664 -19.51 -19.46 34.41
C ARG A 664 -18.93 -20.68 33.66
N LEU A 665 -18.52 -21.74 34.37
CA LEU A 665 -17.93 -22.94 33.73
C LEU A 665 -18.89 -23.58 32.71
N ARG A 666 -20.19 -23.60 33.01
CA ARG A 666 -21.23 -24.09 32.09
C ARG A 666 -21.40 -23.20 30.86
N ASN A 667 -21.48 -21.89 31.05
CA ASN A 667 -21.88 -20.95 30.00
C ASN A 667 -20.71 -20.45 29.13
N GLU A 668 -19.52 -20.26 29.71
CA GLU A 668 -18.34 -19.70 29.02
C GLU A 668 -17.38 -20.77 28.50
N LEU A 669 -17.15 -21.84 29.28
CA LEU A 669 -16.30 -22.97 28.86
C LEU A 669 -17.12 -24.13 28.23
N GLY A 670 -18.43 -24.00 28.13
CA GLY A 670 -19.31 -24.98 27.46
C GLY A 670 -19.40 -26.35 28.14
N TRP A 671 -19.12 -26.44 29.45
CA TRP A 671 -19.11 -27.74 30.16
C TRP A 671 -20.50 -28.39 30.14
N LEU A 672 -20.57 -29.63 29.66
CA LEU A 672 -21.78 -30.46 29.67
C LEU A 672 -22.09 -30.92 31.09
N MET A 673 -22.85 -30.09 31.82
CA MET A 673 -23.25 -30.34 33.22
C MET A 673 -24.72 -30.77 33.32
N HIS A 674 -24.97 -31.92 33.95
CA HIS A 674 -26.29 -32.35 34.38
C HIS A 674 -26.72 -31.56 35.63
N ARG A 675 -27.54 -30.52 35.46
CA ARG A 675 -28.09 -29.73 36.57
C ARG A 675 -29.25 -30.46 37.25
N ILE A 676 -29.08 -30.77 38.54
CA ILE A 676 -30.07 -31.40 39.42
C ILE A 676 -30.49 -30.36 40.46
N ASP A 677 -31.79 -30.04 40.51
CA ASP A 677 -32.34 -29.04 41.42
C ASP A 677 -32.82 -29.70 42.72
N ALA A 678 -32.10 -29.46 43.82
CA ALA A 678 -32.42 -30.02 45.13
C ALA A 678 -33.33 -29.12 45.97
N THR A 679 -33.79 -27.96 45.46
CA THR A 679 -34.49 -26.92 46.23
C THR A 679 -35.67 -27.46 47.03
N ILE A 680 -36.52 -28.31 46.43
CA ILE A 680 -37.71 -28.91 47.06
C ILE A 680 -37.36 -29.69 48.34
N VAL A 681 -36.18 -30.32 48.39
CA VAL A 681 -35.73 -31.07 49.57
C VAL A 681 -35.36 -30.12 50.72
N PHE A 682 -34.76 -28.97 50.41
CA PHE A 682 -34.40 -27.94 51.40
C PHE A 682 -35.60 -27.11 51.87
N GLU A 683 -36.62 -26.93 51.01
CA GLU A 683 -37.92 -26.33 51.37
C GLU A 683 -38.63 -27.18 52.44
N LYS A 684 -38.87 -28.47 52.16
CA LYS A 684 -39.50 -29.41 53.11
C LYS A 684 -38.73 -29.53 54.42
N ARG A 685 -37.40 -29.58 54.35
CA ARG A 685 -36.51 -29.57 55.54
C ARG A 685 -36.54 -28.25 56.32
N GLY A 686 -37.13 -27.19 55.75
CA GLY A 686 -37.32 -25.89 56.39
C GLY A 686 -38.57 -25.77 57.26
N GLU A 687 -39.61 -26.59 57.00
CA GLU A 687 -40.90 -26.50 57.67
C GLU A 687 -40.93 -27.20 59.04
N LYS A 688 -41.47 -26.52 60.05
CA LYS A 688 -41.58 -27.04 61.42
C LYS A 688 -42.79 -27.98 61.57
N GLY A 689 -42.76 -29.14 60.93
CA GLY A 689 -43.83 -30.14 61.10
C GLY A 689 -43.67 -31.47 60.37
N GLU A 690 -42.99 -31.54 59.22
CA GLU A 690 -42.86 -32.80 58.47
C GLU A 690 -41.98 -33.84 59.19
N SER A 691 -42.25 -35.12 58.91
CA SER A 691 -41.43 -36.21 59.42
C SER A 691 -40.16 -36.36 58.58
N ASN A 692 -39.07 -36.85 59.19
CA ASN A 692 -37.82 -37.12 58.44
C ASN A 692 -38.06 -37.98 57.18
N LYS A 693 -39.08 -38.86 57.18
CA LYS A 693 -39.42 -39.73 56.04
C LYS A 693 -39.81 -38.92 54.79
N GLU A 694 -40.44 -37.76 54.93
CA GLU A 694 -40.89 -36.95 53.78
C GLU A 694 -39.72 -36.22 53.11
N VAL A 695 -38.74 -35.76 53.90
CA VAL A 695 -37.47 -35.21 53.40
C VAL A 695 -36.64 -36.30 52.71
N GLU A 696 -36.57 -37.51 53.29
CA GLU A 696 -35.88 -38.65 52.68
C GLU A 696 -36.53 -39.09 51.35
N VAL A 697 -37.86 -39.15 51.28
CA VAL A 697 -38.60 -39.44 50.03
C VAL A 697 -38.39 -38.35 48.98
N ALA A 698 -38.28 -37.08 49.39
CA ALA A 698 -37.95 -35.99 48.47
C ALA A 698 -36.51 -36.12 47.92
N TRP A 699 -35.52 -36.42 48.77
CA TRP A 699 -34.13 -36.64 48.35
C TRP A 699 -34.01 -37.84 47.40
N GLU A 700 -34.64 -38.97 47.73
CA GLU A 700 -34.62 -40.19 46.93
C GLU A 700 -35.20 -39.95 45.52
N ASN A 701 -36.29 -39.18 45.40
CA ASN A 701 -36.97 -38.93 44.12
C ASN A 701 -36.38 -37.79 43.29
N PHE A 702 -36.04 -36.64 43.88
CA PHE A 702 -35.60 -35.46 43.12
C PHE A 702 -34.10 -35.36 42.90
N VAL A 703 -33.30 -36.00 43.77
CA VAL A 703 -31.83 -35.89 43.72
C VAL A 703 -31.19 -37.23 43.35
N LYS A 704 -31.45 -38.26 44.14
CA LYS A 704 -30.70 -39.53 44.07
C LYS A 704 -31.03 -40.35 42.83
N LYS A 705 -32.31 -40.63 42.55
CA LYS A 705 -32.72 -41.41 41.35
C LYS A 705 -32.22 -40.79 40.03
N PRO A 706 -32.39 -39.48 39.75
CA PRO A 706 -31.83 -38.89 38.54
C PRO A 706 -30.31 -39.03 38.43
N CYS A 707 -29.57 -38.89 39.54
CA CYS A 707 -28.12 -39.08 39.53
C CYS A 707 -27.73 -40.56 39.31
N LEU A 708 -28.46 -41.51 39.89
CA LEU A 708 -28.28 -42.94 39.64
C LEU A 708 -28.52 -43.29 38.17
N GLU A 709 -29.57 -42.74 37.55
CA GLU A 709 -29.88 -42.93 36.13
C GLU A 709 -28.77 -42.35 35.23
N ILE A 710 -28.36 -41.10 35.46
CA ILE A 710 -27.27 -40.44 34.71
C ILE A 710 -25.96 -41.23 34.80
N VAL A 711 -25.53 -41.64 36.00
CA VAL A 711 -24.28 -42.38 36.18
C VAL A 711 -24.40 -43.80 35.63
N ALA A 712 -25.55 -44.47 35.78
CA ALA A 712 -25.76 -45.80 35.21
C ALA A 712 -25.67 -45.78 33.69
N ASP A 713 -26.28 -44.80 33.02
CA ASP A 713 -26.26 -44.72 31.56
C ASP A 713 -24.88 -44.26 31.04
N PHE A 714 -24.24 -43.28 31.68
CA PHE A 714 -22.85 -42.90 31.42
C PHE A 714 -21.89 -44.09 31.50
N LEU A 715 -22.05 -44.99 32.48
CA LEU A 715 -21.25 -46.21 32.58
C LEU A 715 -21.59 -47.20 31.45
N LYS A 716 -22.88 -47.48 31.21
CA LYS A 716 -23.40 -48.48 30.25
C LYS A 716 -23.13 -48.20 28.77
N GLU A 717 -22.83 -46.96 28.35
CA GLU A 717 -22.65 -46.65 26.91
C GLU A 717 -21.62 -47.54 26.21
N ASN A 718 -20.64 -48.11 26.96
CA ASN A 718 -19.70 -49.10 26.44
C ASN A 718 -20.38 -50.36 25.88
N GLU A 719 -21.41 -50.90 26.54
CA GLU A 719 -22.01 -52.20 26.19
C GLU A 719 -22.73 -52.17 24.84
N LYS A 720 -23.40 -51.06 24.51
CA LYS A 720 -24.17 -50.90 23.26
C LYS A 720 -23.25 -50.75 22.05
N VAL A 721 -22.10 -50.11 22.20
CA VAL A 721 -21.12 -49.93 21.11
C VAL A 721 -20.48 -51.28 20.75
N ILE A 722 -20.05 -52.05 21.76
CA ILE A 722 -19.48 -53.41 21.58
C ILE A 722 -20.44 -54.32 20.78
N ALA A 723 -21.74 -54.27 21.08
CA ALA A 723 -22.75 -55.06 20.37
C ALA A 723 -22.95 -54.63 18.90
N LEU A 724 -22.76 -53.34 18.58
CA LEU A 724 -22.85 -52.81 17.22
C LEU A 724 -21.60 -53.13 16.38
N GLU A 725 -20.41 -53.07 16.98
CA GLU A 725 -19.14 -53.36 16.31
C GLU A 725 -18.97 -54.86 15.99
N ALA A 726 -19.50 -55.73 16.85
CA ALA A 726 -19.63 -57.17 16.58
C ALA A 726 -20.58 -57.48 15.39
N LEU A 727 -21.55 -56.61 15.09
CA LEU A 727 -22.41 -56.74 13.91
C LEU A 727 -21.76 -56.17 12.65
N LEU A 728 -21.07 -55.03 12.76
CA LEU A 728 -20.41 -54.36 11.63
C LEU A 728 -19.21 -55.16 11.10
N SER A 729 -18.37 -55.71 11.98
CA SER A 729 -17.20 -56.53 11.59
C SER A 729 -17.60 -57.76 10.76
N ASN A 730 -18.68 -58.45 11.14
CA ASN A 730 -19.25 -59.56 10.36
C ASN A 730 -19.80 -59.16 8.98
N SER A 731 -20.06 -57.87 8.72
CA SER A 731 -20.60 -57.40 7.44
C SER A 731 -19.53 -57.08 6.38
N MET A 732 -18.27 -56.82 6.78
CA MET A 732 -17.21 -56.42 5.85
C MET A 732 -16.55 -57.59 5.11
N VAL A 733 -16.58 -58.80 5.67
CA VAL A 733 -15.91 -60.00 5.11
C VAL A 733 -16.54 -60.49 3.79
N LEU A 734 -17.74 -60.02 3.44
CA LEU A 734 -18.53 -60.51 2.29
C LEU A 734 -18.46 -59.60 1.04
N LYS A 735 -17.43 -58.76 0.88
CA LYS A 735 -17.33 -57.82 -0.26
C LYS A 735 -16.01 -57.74 -1.04
N GLU A 736 -15.03 -58.60 -0.75
CA GLU A 736 -13.74 -58.65 -1.49
C GLU A 736 -13.66 -59.74 -2.58
N GLU A 737 -14.78 -60.16 -3.18
CA GLU A 737 -14.79 -60.98 -4.40
C GLU A 737 -15.78 -60.48 -5.47
N GLU A 738 -15.43 -59.40 -6.19
CA GLU A 738 -15.80 -59.31 -7.62
C GLU A 738 -14.82 -58.44 -8.43
N LYS A 739 -14.74 -58.67 -9.74
CA LYS A 739 -13.57 -58.30 -10.57
C LYS A 739 -13.69 -56.98 -11.34
N VAL A 740 -12.52 -56.36 -11.53
CA VAL A 740 -12.30 -55.22 -12.43
C VAL A 740 -12.72 -55.52 -13.86
N VAL A 741 -13.69 -54.75 -14.37
CA VAL A 741 -13.90 -54.46 -15.80
C VAL A 741 -14.22 -52.97 -15.92
N ALA A 742 -13.54 -52.25 -16.80
CA ALA A 742 -13.77 -50.82 -17.03
C ALA A 742 -14.70 -50.59 -18.24
N PRO A 743 -15.65 -49.65 -18.14
CA PRO A 743 -16.24 -48.99 -19.30
C PRO A 743 -16.02 -47.46 -19.29
N GLU A 744 -15.93 -46.87 -20.47
CA GLU A 744 -16.00 -45.42 -20.68
C GLU A 744 -17.42 -44.90 -20.44
N ILE A 745 -17.57 -43.77 -19.74
CA ILE A 745 -18.82 -42.97 -19.76
C ILE A 745 -18.46 -41.48 -19.86
N LEU A 746 -19.10 -40.77 -20.79
CA LEU A 746 -18.94 -39.32 -20.95
C LEU A 746 -19.57 -38.57 -19.78
N ILE A 747 -18.88 -37.57 -19.24
CA ILE A 747 -19.47 -36.58 -18.33
C ILE A 747 -19.88 -35.36 -19.14
N SER A 748 -21.18 -35.18 -19.32
CA SER A 748 -21.80 -33.93 -19.75
C SER A 748 -21.94 -32.96 -18.57
N ASN A 749 -21.97 -31.65 -18.86
CA ASN A 749 -22.26 -30.63 -17.85
C ASN A 749 -23.68 -30.81 -17.26
N PRO A 750 -23.84 -30.80 -15.93
CA PRO A 750 -25.06 -30.37 -15.26
C PRO A 750 -24.97 -28.89 -14.87
N MET A 751 -25.98 -28.11 -15.20
CA MET A 751 -26.09 -26.70 -14.79
C MET A 751 -26.78 -26.58 -13.41
N ALA A 752 -26.56 -25.46 -12.72
CA ALA A 752 -26.98 -25.25 -11.33
C ALA A 752 -28.49 -25.40 -11.06
N LEU A 753 -28.82 -25.81 -9.83
CA LEU A 753 -30.10 -25.51 -9.18
C LEU A 753 -29.98 -24.22 -8.35
N LYS A 754 -31.12 -23.53 -8.14
CA LYS A 754 -31.25 -22.27 -7.40
C LYS A 754 -32.22 -22.45 -6.23
N GLU A 755 -32.00 -21.65 -5.19
CA GLU A 755 -32.97 -20.87 -4.40
C GLU A 755 -32.12 -19.85 -3.60
N ASP A 756 -32.54 -18.62 -3.27
CA ASP A 756 -33.90 -18.07 -3.19
C ASP A 756 -33.99 -16.56 -3.61
N GLU A 757 -35.19 -15.97 -3.56
CA GLU A 757 -35.55 -14.68 -4.22
C GLU A 757 -35.35 -13.35 -3.44
N LYS A 758 -35.18 -12.22 -4.17
CA LYS A 758 -36.21 -11.15 -4.39
C LYS A 758 -35.69 -9.96 -5.25
N VAL A 759 -36.28 -9.65 -6.42
CA VAL A 759 -37.45 -8.76 -6.71
C VAL A 759 -37.08 -7.26 -6.63
N VAL A 760 -37.34 -6.37 -7.61
CA VAL A 760 -38.36 -6.30 -8.70
C VAL A 760 -37.73 -5.98 -10.07
N ALA A 761 -38.45 -6.22 -11.18
CA ALA A 761 -38.21 -5.62 -12.51
C ALA A 761 -38.92 -4.22 -12.64
N PRO A 762 -38.82 -3.48 -13.78
CA PRO A 762 -39.60 -3.81 -15.00
C PRO A 762 -38.78 -3.61 -16.33
N GLU A 763 -38.95 -4.43 -17.38
CA GLU A 763 -39.80 -4.20 -18.59
C GLU A 763 -39.27 -3.14 -19.61
N ILE A 764 -39.46 -3.17 -20.94
CA ILE A 764 -40.00 -4.14 -21.93
C ILE A 764 -39.62 -3.68 -23.38
N LEU A 765 -39.99 -4.46 -24.41
CA LEU A 765 -40.02 -4.16 -25.87
C LEU A 765 -38.67 -4.04 -26.62
N ILE A 766 -38.57 -4.30 -27.94
CA ILE A 766 -39.00 -5.46 -28.77
C ILE A 766 -38.56 -5.20 -30.23
N SER A 767 -37.74 -6.10 -30.80
CA SER A 767 -37.70 -6.39 -32.25
C SER A 767 -37.23 -5.26 -33.21
N ASN A 768 -37.13 -5.44 -34.54
CA ASN A 768 -37.40 -6.62 -35.38
C ASN A 768 -36.55 -6.60 -36.68
N ALA A 769 -36.37 -7.80 -37.28
CA ALA A 769 -36.13 -7.99 -38.72
C ALA A 769 -34.83 -7.36 -39.32
N MET A 770 -34.34 -7.71 -40.52
CA MET A 770 -34.73 -8.72 -41.53
C MET A 770 -33.40 -9.22 -42.19
N ALA A 771 -33.22 -10.52 -42.47
CA ALA A 771 -33.40 -11.16 -43.79
C ALA A 771 -32.48 -10.62 -44.93
N LEU A 772 -31.91 -11.38 -45.87
CA LEU A 772 -31.71 -12.82 -46.22
C LEU A 772 -30.52 -12.79 -47.25
N LYS A 773 -29.89 -13.85 -47.81
CA LYS A 773 -30.07 -15.32 -47.94
C LYS A 773 -28.70 -15.91 -48.39
N GLU A 774 -28.52 -17.24 -48.32
CA GLU A 774 -27.83 -18.18 -49.27
C GLU A 774 -26.51 -17.79 -50.03
N ASP A 775 -25.56 -18.68 -50.37
CA ASP A 775 -25.61 -20.16 -50.36
C ASP A 775 -24.20 -20.85 -50.31
N GLU A 776 -24.24 -22.14 -49.93
CA GLU A 776 -23.37 -23.29 -50.29
C GLU A 776 -21.84 -23.25 -50.65
N LYS A 777 -21.17 -24.34 -50.17
CA LYS A 777 -20.23 -25.26 -50.88
C LYS A 777 -18.68 -25.14 -50.82
N VAL A 778 -18.10 -26.02 -49.97
CA VAL A 778 -17.26 -27.20 -50.34
C VAL A 778 -15.74 -27.08 -50.65
N ALA A 779 -15.02 -28.11 -50.16
CA ALA A 779 -13.71 -28.66 -50.54
C ALA A 779 -12.40 -28.02 -50.03
N ALA A 780 -11.63 -28.86 -49.33
CA ALA A 780 -10.17 -28.81 -49.24
C ALA A 780 -9.59 -30.15 -49.79
N PRO A 781 -8.39 -30.15 -50.41
CA PRO A 781 -7.71 -31.37 -50.88
C PRO A 781 -6.63 -31.89 -49.89
N GLU A 782 -6.11 -33.10 -50.14
CA GLU A 782 -5.27 -33.88 -49.21
C GLU A 782 -3.76 -33.96 -49.55
N LYS A 783 -2.95 -34.33 -48.54
CA LYS A 783 -1.76 -35.23 -48.55
C LYS A 783 -0.61 -35.02 -49.55
N ASN A 784 0.62 -34.95 -49.02
CA ASN A 784 1.60 -36.06 -48.96
C ASN A 784 2.82 -35.61 -48.10
N LEU A 785 3.46 -36.36 -47.18
CA LEU A 785 3.99 -37.76 -47.08
C LEU A 785 5.48 -37.92 -47.46
N ILE A 786 6.22 -38.59 -46.56
CA ILE A 786 7.56 -39.22 -46.70
C ILE A 786 8.79 -38.30 -46.47
N SER A 787 9.92 -38.91 -46.10
CA SER A 787 10.96 -38.37 -45.19
C SER A 787 12.40 -38.85 -45.47
N ASN A 788 13.40 -37.99 -45.19
CA ASN A 788 14.81 -38.33 -44.88
C ASN A 788 15.64 -39.05 -45.98
N PRO A 789 16.98 -39.29 -45.82
CA PRO A 789 17.93 -38.89 -44.76
C PRO A 789 19.27 -38.22 -45.22
N MET A 790 20.11 -37.83 -44.25
CA MET A 790 21.60 -37.83 -44.24
C MET A 790 22.44 -37.12 -45.33
N ALA A 791 23.28 -36.15 -44.90
CA ALA A 791 24.74 -36.13 -45.16
C ALA A 791 25.50 -35.13 -44.26
N GLN A 792 26.75 -35.46 -43.90
CA GLN A 792 27.84 -34.57 -43.43
C GLN A 792 28.87 -34.44 -44.59
N PRO A 793 29.86 -33.49 -44.63
CA PRO A 793 30.85 -33.19 -43.57
C PRO A 793 31.39 -31.71 -43.50
N SER A 794 32.44 -31.46 -42.68
CA SER A 794 33.59 -30.49 -42.80
C SER A 794 33.33 -29.00 -43.21
N GLU A 795 34.05 -27.94 -42.78
CA GLU A 795 35.21 -27.67 -41.88
C GLU A 795 35.31 -26.12 -41.65
N GLY A 796 36.21 -25.49 -40.86
CA GLY A 796 37.32 -26.01 -40.04
C GLY A 796 38.18 -24.95 -39.29
N LEU A 797 38.42 -23.76 -39.86
CA LEU A 797 39.28 -22.66 -39.30
C LEU A 797 38.43 -21.40 -38.99
N GLN A 798 38.67 -20.50 -38.02
CA GLN A 798 39.85 -20.01 -37.26
C GLN A 798 40.52 -18.74 -37.88
N VAL A 799 40.72 -17.70 -37.03
CA VAL A 799 41.33 -16.37 -37.29
C VAL A 799 40.47 -15.43 -38.19
N GLY A 800 40.36 -14.10 -37.95
CA GLY A 800 40.74 -13.29 -36.79
C GLY A 800 41.38 -11.93 -37.15
N THR A 801 40.71 -10.82 -36.79
CA THR A 801 41.22 -9.44 -36.65
C THR A 801 40.29 -8.67 -35.72
#